data_AF-A0A178ESV3-F1
#
_entry.id   AF-A0A178ESV3-F1
#
_cell.length_a   1.000
_cell.length_b   1.000
_cell.length_c   1.000
_cell.angle_alpha   90.00
_cell.angle_beta   90.00
_cell.angle_gamma   90.00
#
_symmetry.space_group_name_H-M   'P 1'
#
loop_
_entity.id
_entity.type
_entity.pdbx_description
1 polymer ?
#
loop_
_entity_poly.entity_id
_entity_poly.type
_entity_poly.pdbx_seq_one_letter_code
_entity_poly.pdbx_strand_id
1 'polypeptide(L)'
;MTRWYEMYFDVIRGGKFMWEIDRMHEKYGPIVRINPYELHVKDPIYYNTIYTGPTMKRDKYIWFLSAGVPNSLFSTAGYNHHRLRRGMLSPYLSKPAIRTLEPVIQEKVNLLCRHIRNALKDDEPLELHQCFVSLAVDIVSQYAFGKSNCFNVLQKKVLDDKWKDGVTGAFGKFLLTRHFPILIRVFRALPVRITSLVVPTTRHIEFMESAVKQRVKHVYETNRHGIKESCIFSELMHNEKHPVAERTLKRLTDDALFLMVAGTDAPSQALAIILYHILNNRRVHEKLREELVYALPDARSDPSLAMLENIPYLTAVIKEGLRITALVTSRLPRISPDKILEYGNWKIPAGTPISMSIYLTLRDPSVFPEPLLFSPGRWMQQGPKRSQMDECYVPFSKGSQGCLGPNMAYAWCYIGLATIIRRFDLSLFETTEENVTIVNFFAQTTPSRDYCDVYLTHDSMSVRKAHNSGKNHLKNVVQYYQEIGHEKAQSVIDSITSSYAAEGQASSNPMLQHAAGQAGYPPLPFGFPGQPGSLPPPPFGVPGMQGAPGAPPPPGGMIPPPGGRGMPFPPPFPPTGTPGPNDKPIPLPMPLPNMPPGSLPFPPPPPGGFPPNFQFPPPGAPGGVPPLPPFPSQAPGQAPGSSTSPPPPPGMGQQQQQPGGFPPGMGESK
;
A
#
# COMPACT_ATOMS: atom_id res chain seq x y z
N MET A 1 27.97 -13.77 -9.79
CA MET A 1 27.18 -13.47 -8.57
C MET A 1 26.51 -14.74 -8.09
N THR A 2 26.57 -15.07 -6.80
CA THR A 2 25.93 -16.27 -6.22
C THR A 2 24.62 -15.88 -5.51
N ARG A 3 23.75 -16.85 -5.16
CA ARG A 3 22.58 -16.56 -4.30
C ARG A 3 22.95 -16.16 -2.87
N TRP A 4 24.19 -16.40 -2.45
CA TRP A 4 24.72 -15.98 -1.15
C TRP A 4 24.71 -14.46 -0.97
N TYR A 5 24.79 -13.70 -2.06
CA TYR A 5 24.66 -12.25 -2.00
C TYR A 5 23.27 -11.83 -1.52
N GLU A 6 22.20 -12.37 -2.14
CA GLU A 6 20.83 -12.14 -1.68
C GLU A 6 20.63 -12.64 -0.24
N MET A 7 21.15 -13.83 0.08
CA MET A 7 21.06 -14.38 1.44
C MET A 7 21.72 -13.47 2.49
N TYR A 8 22.86 -12.85 2.18
CA TYR A 8 23.51 -11.92 3.10
C TYR A 8 22.57 -10.78 3.49
N PHE A 9 21.87 -10.17 2.52
CA PHE A 9 20.95 -9.09 2.82
C PHE A 9 19.64 -9.56 3.46
N ASP A 10 19.10 -10.70 3.02
CA ASP A 10 17.87 -11.27 3.57
C ASP A 10 18.06 -11.75 5.02
N VAL A 11 19.13 -12.51 5.29
CA VAL A 11 19.31 -13.20 6.58
C VAL A 11 20.26 -12.44 7.50
N ILE A 12 21.45 -12.07 7.02
CA ILE A 12 22.50 -11.48 7.87
C ILE A 12 22.24 -10.00 8.15
N ARG A 13 21.70 -9.25 7.18
CA ARG A 13 21.36 -7.82 7.34
C ARG A 13 19.91 -7.59 7.76
N GLY A 14 19.17 -8.65 8.09
CA GLY A 14 17.79 -8.57 8.58
C GLY A 14 16.80 -8.07 7.53
N GLY A 15 16.74 -8.70 6.36
CA GLY A 15 15.73 -8.42 5.35
C GLY A 15 15.95 -7.14 4.54
N LYS A 16 17.20 -6.68 4.39
CA LYS A 16 17.53 -5.40 3.75
C LYS A 16 17.76 -5.45 2.23
N PHE A 17 17.40 -6.55 1.58
CA PHE A 17 17.71 -6.74 0.16
C PHE A 17 16.95 -5.79 -0.77
N MET A 18 15.78 -5.30 -0.37
CA MET A 18 15.02 -4.29 -1.14
C MET A 18 15.82 -3.00 -1.37
N TRP A 19 16.44 -2.44 -0.33
CA TRP A 19 17.27 -1.24 -0.45
C TRP A 19 18.54 -1.51 -1.24
N GLU A 20 19.09 -2.73 -1.14
CA GLU A 20 20.23 -3.11 -1.96
C GLU A 20 19.85 -3.17 -3.46
N ILE A 21 18.67 -3.70 -3.79
CA ILE A 21 18.14 -3.66 -5.16
C ILE A 21 17.98 -2.20 -5.63
N ASP A 22 17.49 -1.32 -4.76
CA ASP A 22 17.32 0.10 -5.09
C ASP A 22 18.67 0.78 -5.41
N ARG A 23 19.68 0.54 -4.55
CA ARG A 23 21.07 0.97 -4.77
C ARG A 23 21.67 0.40 -6.05
N MET A 24 21.34 -0.84 -6.40
CA MET A 24 21.76 -1.42 -7.69
C MET A 24 21.15 -0.67 -8.87
N HIS A 25 19.89 -0.26 -8.80
CA HIS A 25 19.25 0.54 -9.85
C HIS A 25 19.88 1.91 -10.01
N GLU A 26 20.21 2.58 -8.90
CA GLU A 26 20.93 3.87 -8.93
C GLU A 26 22.27 3.74 -9.66
N LYS A 27 22.98 2.63 -9.46
CA LYS A 27 24.31 2.41 -10.03
C LYS A 27 24.31 1.87 -11.46
N TYR A 28 23.42 0.93 -11.78
CA TYR A 28 23.49 0.12 -13.00
C TYR A 28 22.34 0.39 -13.99
N GLY A 29 21.34 1.18 -13.59
CA GLY A 29 20.24 1.59 -14.46
C GLY A 29 18.92 0.83 -14.23
N PRO A 30 17.96 0.95 -15.14
CA PRO A 30 16.56 0.57 -14.89
C PRO A 30 16.28 -0.94 -14.88
N ILE A 31 17.22 -1.76 -15.37
CA ILE A 31 17.16 -3.21 -15.33
C ILE A 31 18.49 -3.75 -14.78
N VAL A 32 18.42 -4.60 -13.76
CA VAL A 32 19.59 -5.14 -13.07
C VAL A 32 19.44 -6.64 -12.79
N ARG A 33 20.55 -7.38 -12.83
CA ARG A 33 20.58 -8.79 -12.39
C ARG A 33 20.89 -8.81 -10.90
N ILE A 34 19.94 -9.28 -10.07
CA ILE A 34 20.00 -9.17 -8.59
C ILE A 34 20.47 -10.45 -7.90
N ASN A 35 20.39 -11.59 -8.59
CA ASN A 35 20.99 -12.87 -8.21
C ASN A 35 21.40 -13.59 -9.51
N PRO A 36 22.09 -14.75 -9.51
CA PRO A 36 22.53 -15.37 -10.77
C PRO A 36 21.41 -15.64 -11.78
N TYR A 37 20.15 -15.74 -11.34
CA TYR A 37 19.02 -16.18 -12.16
C TYR A 37 18.03 -15.05 -12.47
N GLU A 38 17.84 -14.10 -11.55
CA GLU A 38 16.72 -13.16 -11.58
C GLU A 38 17.13 -11.76 -12.02
N LEU A 39 16.31 -11.18 -12.89
CA LEU A 39 16.35 -9.77 -13.27
C LEU A 39 15.32 -8.98 -12.45
N HIS A 40 15.66 -7.76 -12.08
CA HIS A 40 14.75 -6.81 -11.48
C HIS A 40 14.66 -5.55 -12.35
N VAL A 41 13.44 -5.05 -12.54
CA VAL A 41 13.15 -3.82 -13.29
C VAL A 41 12.58 -2.76 -12.34
N LYS A 42 13.06 -1.52 -12.46
CA LYS A 42 12.54 -0.35 -11.73
C LYS A 42 11.98 0.66 -12.74
N ASP A 43 10.77 0.36 -13.20
CA ASP A 43 10.03 1.18 -14.17
C ASP A 43 8.52 0.93 -13.98
N PRO A 44 7.78 1.84 -13.32
CA PRO A 44 6.36 1.66 -13.03
C PRO A 44 5.49 1.35 -14.26
N ILE A 45 5.85 1.87 -15.44
CA ILE A 45 5.09 1.70 -16.67
C ILE A 45 5.21 0.25 -17.18
N TYR A 46 6.36 -0.38 -16.94
CA TYR A 46 6.62 -1.77 -17.33
C TYR A 46 5.88 -2.82 -16.46
N TYR A 47 5.23 -2.41 -15.37
CA TYR A 47 4.58 -3.30 -14.41
C TYR A 47 3.57 -4.25 -15.06
N ASN A 48 2.76 -3.74 -15.99
CA ASN A 48 1.72 -4.53 -16.66
C ASN A 48 2.29 -5.60 -17.62
N THR A 49 3.55 -5.46 -18.05
CA THR A 49 4.22 -6.46 -18.90
C THR A 49 4.61 -7.71 -18.12
N ILE A 50 5.00 -7.55 -16.85
CA ILE A 50 5.37 -8.67 -15.97
C ILE A 50 4.12 -9.26 -15.31
N TYR A 51 3.23 -8.41 -14.78
CA TYR A 51 2.06 -8.80 -13.99
C TYR A 51 0.77 -8.79 -14.82
N THR A 52 0.70 -9.71 -15.78
CA THR A 52 -0.32 -9.72 -16.83
C THR A 52 -1.66 -10.35 -16.43
N GLY A 53 -2.70 -10.01 -17.19
CA GLY A 53 -4.01 -10.66 -17.15
C GLY A 53 -3.99 -12.14 -17.58
N PRO A 54 -5.18 -12.78 -17.68
CA PRO A 54 -5.29 -14.23 -17.91
C PRO A 54 -4.83 -14.68 -19.30
N THR A 55 -4.74 -13.79 -20.29
CA THR A 55 -4.35 -14.13 -21.66
C THR A 55 -2.85 -14.41 -21.82
N MET A 56 -2.02 -13.90 -20.90
CA MET A 56 -0.57 -14.04 -20.95
C MET A 56 -0.10 -14.87 -19.78
N LYS A 57 0.51 -16.02 -20.08
CA LYS A 57 0.97 -16.97 -19.09
C LYS A 57 2.17 -16.41 -18.32
N ARG A 58 2.11 -16.54 -17.00
CA ARG A 58 3.20 -16.23 -16.08
C ARG A 58 3.25 -17.31 -15.03
N ASP A 59 4.38 -17.97 -14.88
CA ASP A 59 4.62 -18.87 -13.75
C ASP A 59 5.22 -18.08 -12.59
N LYS A 60 5.02 -18.54 -11.36
CA LYS A 60 5.78 -18.04 -10.21
C LYS A 60 7.13 -18.74 -10.15
N TYR A 61 8.14 -18.04 -9.67
CA TYR A 61 9.45 -18.63 -9.49
C TYR A 61 9.48 -19.55 -8.26
N ILE A 62 9.58 -20.86 -8.47
CA ILE A 62 9.40 -21.87 -7.42
C ILE A 62 10.34 -21.69 -6.22
N TRP A 63 11.59 -21.27 -6.46
CA TRP A 63 12.56 -21.01 -5.38
C TRP A 63 12.09 -19.91 -4.43
N PHE A 64 11.33 -18.94 -4.93
CA PHE A 64 10.81 -17.83 -4.14
C PHE A 64 9.61 -18.21 -3.24
N LEU A 65 8.96 -19.34 -3.48
CA LEU A 65 7.69 -19.75 -2.86
C LEU A 65 7.82 -20.60 -1.59
N SER A 66 9.01 -20.72 -0.99
CA SER A 66 9.23 -21.56 0.19
C SER A 66 8.52 -20.99 1.45
N ALA A 67 7.23 -21.33 1.62
CA ALA A 67 6.34 -20.75 2.64
C ALA A 67 5.91 -21.73 3.75
N GLY A 68 6.41 -22.97 3.74
CA GLY A 68 5.95 -24.02 4.68
C GLY A 68 4.56 -24.60 4.39
N VAL A 69 3.78 -23.99 3.51
CA VAL A 69 2.45 -24.43 3.04
C VAL A 69 2.48 -24.82 1.55
N PRO A 70 3.16 -25.92 1.18
CA PRO A 70 3.49 -26.24 -0.21
C PRO A 70 2.27 -26.54 -1.08
N ASN A 71 1.14 -26.95 -0.50
CA ASN A 71 -0.07 -27.27 -1.26
C ASN A 71 -1.00 -26.07 -1.41
N SER A 72 -0.72 -24.91 -0.80
CA SER A 72 -1.59 -23.74 -0.86
C SER A 72 -1.64 -23.11 -2.26
N LEU A 73 -2.66 -22.27 -2.51
CA LEU A 73 -2.76 -21.41 -3.68
C LEU A 73 -1.53 -20.51 -3.82
N PHE A 74 -1.01 -19.98 -2.70
CA PHE A 74 0.17 -19.12 -2.70
C PHE A 74 1.40 -19.83 -3.29
N SER A 75 1.68 -21.04 -2.80
CA SER A 75 2.84 -21.85 -3.20
C SER A 75 2.67 -22.56 -4.55
N THR A 76 1.53 -22.39 -5.23
CA THR A 76 1.27 -23.01 -6.54
C THR A 76 2.02 -22.23 -7.63
N ALA A 77 3.08 -22.83 -8.19
CA ALA A 77 3.97 -22.15 -9.13
C ALA A 77 3.41 -22.05 -10.56
N GLY A 78 2.91 -23.16 -11.10
CA GLY A 78 2.47 -23.25 -12.50
C GLY A 78 1.18 -22.48 -12.75
N TYR A 79 1.15 -21.72 -13.84
CA TYR A 79 0.05 -20.84 -14.23
C TYR A 79 -1.31 -21.55 -14.27
N ASN A 80 -1.40 -22.70 -14.95
CA ASN A 80 -2.67 -23.42 -15.14
C ASN A 80 -3.22 -23.95 -13.81
N HIS A 81 -2.35 -24.52 -12.97
CA HIS A 81 -2.74 -25.07 -11.67
C HIS A 81 -3.12 -23.97 -10.69
N HIS A 82 -2.37 -22.86 -10.69
CA HIS A 82 -2.72 -21.67 -9.93
C HIS A 82 -4.06 -21.10 -10.38
N ARG A 83 -4.33 -21.03 -11.69
CA ARG A 83 -5.61 -20.55 -12.23
C ARG A 83 -6.78 -21.40 -11.76
N LEU A 84 -6.64 -22.73 -11.77
CA LEU A 84 -7.63 -23.67 -11.23
C LEU A 84 -7.92 -23.36 -9.75
N ARG A 85 -6.89 -23.35 -8.91
CA ARG A 85 -7.02 -23.11 -7.45
C ARG A 85 -7.56 -21.72 -7.15
N ARG A 86 -7.13 -20.70 -7.89
CA ARG A 86 -7.64 -19.33 -7.75
C ARG A 86 -9.12 -19.27 -8.08
N GLY A 87 -9.55 -19.95 -9.15
CA GLY A 87 -10.95 -20.01 -9.57
C GLY A 87 -11.87 -20.66 -8.54
N MET A 88 -11.34 -21.53 -7.67
CA MET A 88 -12.09 -22.11 -6.55
C MET A 88 -12.33 -21.07 -5.43
N LEU A 89 -11.33 -20.25 -5.11
CA LEU A 89 -11.40 -19.29 -4.00
C LEU A 89 -11.93 -17.90 -4.38
N SER A 90 -11.75 -17.47 -5.63
CA SER A 90 -12.12 -16.11 -6.06
C SER A 90 -13.61 -15.74 -5.90
N PRO A 91 -14.59 -16.66 -6.08
CA PRO A 91 -15.99 -16.32 -5.87
C PRO A 91 -16.28 -15.78 -4.46
N TYR A 92 -15.62 -16.34 -3.44
CA TYR A 92 -15.77 -15.95 -2.04
C TYR A 92 -15.06 -14.63 -1.68
N LEU A 93 -14.18 -14.11 -2.55
CA LEU A 93 -13.49 -12.83 -2.32
C LEU A 93 -13.86 -11.78 -3.38
N SER A 94 -14.94 -12.06 -4.13
CA SER A 94 -15.54 -11.16 -5.11
C SER A 94 -16.27 -10.00 -4.41
N LYS A 95 -16.47 -8.88 -5.12
CA LYS A 95 -17.20 -7.73 -4.55
C LYS A 95 -18.59 -8.13 -4.00
N PRO A 96 -19.43 -8.90 -4.72
CA PRO A 96 -20.71 -9.37 -4.18
C PRO A 96 -20.58 -10.21 -2.90
N ALA A 97 -19.60 -11.12 -2.84
CA ALA A 97 -19.39 -11.95 -1.65
C ALA A 97 -19.01 -11.10 -0.42
N ILE A 98 -18.17 -10.07 -0.62
CA ILE A 98 -17.84 -9.12 0.46
C ILE A 98 -19.04 -8.29 0.89
N ARG A 99 -19.96 -7.95 -0.03
CA ARG A 99 -21.24 -7.30 0.33
C ARG A 99 -22.10 -8.18 1.23
N THR A 100 -22.16 -9.48 0.96
CA THR A 100 -22.87 -10.42 1.85
C THR A 100 -22.19 -10.53 3.22
N LEU A 101 -20.87 -10.36 3.30
CA LEU A 101 -20.12 -10.42 4.56
C LEU A 101 -20.18 -9.11 5.38
N GLU A 102 -20.65 -8.02 4.79
CA GLU A 102 -20.69 -6.68 5.40
C GLU A 102 -21.27 -6.66 6.84
N PRO A 103 -22.39 -7.33 7.17
CA PRO A 103 -22.91 -7.36 8.53
C PRO A 103 -21.95 -8.00 9.54
N VAL A 104 -21.18 -9.01 9.12
CA VAL A 104 -20.15 -9.63 9.98
C VAL A 104 -19.02 -8.65 10.25
N ILE A 105 -18.57 -7.92 9.22
CA ILE A 105 -17.52 -6.90 9.39
C ILE A 105 -17.99 -5.83 10.37
N GLN A 106 -19.20 -5.30 10.20
CA GLN A 106 -19.79 -4.32 11.13
C GLN A 106 -19.92 -4.87 12.55
N GLU A 107 -20.41 -6.09 12.73
CA GLU A 107 -20.48 -6.75 14.04
C GLU A 107 -19.11 -6.75 14.73
N LYS A 108 -18.05 -7.20 14.04
CA LYS A 108 -16.72 -7.27 14.63
C LYS A 108 -16.09 -5.89 14.88
N VAL A 109 -16.32 -4.92 13.99
CA VAL A 109 -15.92 -3.52 14.21
C VAL A 109 -16.63 -2.94 15.44
N ASN A 110 -17.90 -3.28 15.66
CA ASN A 110 -18.65 -2.86 16.86
C ASN A 110 -18.09 -3.50 18.14
N LEU A 111 -17.67 -4.77 18.10
CA LEU A 111 -16.98 -5.41 19.22
C LEU A 111 -15.64 -4.73 19.50
N LEU A 112 -14.86 -4.38 18.47
CA LEU A 112 -13.62 -3.61 18.64
C LEU A 112 -13.90 -2.22 19.24
N CYS A 113 -14.95 -1.54 18.79
CA CYS A 113 -15.39 -0.26 19.38
C CYS A 113 -15.76 -0.40 20.86
N ARG A 114 -16.11 -1.59 21.37
CA ARG A 114 -16.29 -1.81 22.83
C ARG A 114 -14.95 -1.79 23.55
N HIS A 115 -13.92 -2.42 22.98
CA HIS A 115 -12.55 -2.40 23.54
C HIS A 115 -12.02 -0.97 23.61
N ILE A 116 -12.18 -0.19 22.53
CA ILE A 116 -11.82 1.23 22.48
C ILE A 116 -12.57 2.03 23.57
N ARG A 117 -13.88 1.77 23.74
CA ARG A 117 -14.68 2.42 24.80
C ARG A 117 -14.28 2.03 26.22
N ASN A 118 -13.75 0.83 26.43
CA ASN A 118 -13.31 0.40 27.75
C ASN A 118 -11.97 1.04 28.10
N ALA A 119 -10.99 1.00 27.17
CA ALA A 119 -9.72 1.71 27.35
C ALA A 119 -9.91 3.22 27.60
N LEU A 120 -10.91 3.82 26.93
CA LEU A 120 -11.35 5.21 27.19
C LEU A 120 -11.76 5.49 28.63
N LYS A 121 -12.37 4.51 29.32
CA LYS A 121 -12.81 4.69 30.72
C LYS A 121 -11.65 4.55 31.69
N ASP A 122 -10.71 3.69 31.34
CA ASP A 122 -9.58 3.31 32.20
C ASP A 122 -8.34 4.19 31.93
N ASP A 123 -8.43 5.11 30.96
CA ASP A 123 -7.36 6.00 30.50
C ASP A 123 -6.11 5.25 29.98
N GLU A 124 -6.34 4.08 29.38
CA GLU A 124 -5.27 3.20 28.91
C GLU A 124 -4.99 3.40 27.41
N PRO A 125 -3.70 3.45 27.01
CA PRO A 125 -3.34 3.43 25.59
C PRO A 125 -3.69 2.07 24.98
N LEU A 126 -4.12 2.09 23.72
CA LEU A 126 -4.36 0.89 22.93
C LEU A 126 -3.34 0.74 21.81
N GLU A 127 -2.77 -0.46 21.73
CA GLU A 127 -1.93 -0.88 20.62
C GLU A 127 -2.82 -1.27 19.43
N LEU A 128 -2.80 -0.46 18.37
CA LEU A 128 -3.72 -0.59 17.25
C LEU A 128 -3.51 -1.85 16.40
N HIS A 129 -2.27 -2.34 16.25
CA HIS A 129 -1.98 -3.55 15.49
C HIS A 129 -2.61 -4.78 16.15
N GLN A 130 -2.51 -4.94 17.47
CA GLN A 130 -3.17 -6.00 18.23
C GLN A 130 -4.70 -5.92 18.08
N CYS A 131 -5.26 -4.72 18.17
CA CYS A 131 -6.68 -4.46 17.96
C CYS A 131 -7.14 -4.91 16.57
N PHE A 132 -6.42 -4.50 15.52
CA PHE A 132 -6.79 -4.84 14.14
C PHE A 132 -6.50 -6.30 13.79
N VAL A 133 -5.45 -6.90 14.36
CA VAL A 133 -5.20 -8.35 14.24
C VAL A 133 -6.36 -9.13 14.85
N SER A 134 -6.83 -8.74 16.04
CA SER A 134 -7.98 -9.37 16.68
C SER A 134 -9.26 -9.25 15.84
N LEU A 135 -9.49 -8.07 15.25
CA LEU A 135 -10.59 -7.84 14.30
C LEU A 135 -10.50 -8.75 13.08
N ALA A 136 -9.31 -8.82 12.49
CA ALA A 136 -9.06 -9.59 11.28
C ALA A 136 -9.20 -11.10 11.52
N VAL A 137 -8.67 -11.61 12.64
CA VAL A 137 -8.80 -13.02 13.03
C VAL A 137 -10.27 -13.43 13.10
N ASP A 138 -11.13 -12.62 13.72
CA ASP A 138 -12.55 -12.95 13.89
C ASP A 138 -13.33 -12.87 12.57
N ILE A 139 -13.07 -11.85 11.74
CA ILE A 139 -13.72 -11.74 10.42
C ILE A 139 -13.32 -12.90 9.52
N VAL A 140 -12.01 -13.15 9.39
CA VAL A 140 -11.49 -14.19 8.49
C VAL A 140 -11.89 -15.57 8.98
N SER A 141 -11.81 -15.85 10.29
CA SER A 141 -12.17 -17.17 10.81
C SER A 141 -13.66 -17.46 10.72
N GLN A 142 -14.53 -16.48 11.00
CA GLN A 142 -15.97 -16.64 10.81
C GLN A 142 -16.30 -16.90 9.34
N TYR A 143 -15.63 -16.24 8.41
CA TYR A 143 -15.91 -16.43 7.00
C TYR A 143 -15.32 -17.73 6.43
N ALA A 144 -14.12 -18.10 6.88
CA ALA A 144 -13.41 -19.30 6.45
C ALA A 144 -14.05 -20.58 7.02
N PHE A 145 -14.38 -20.57 8.32
CA PHE A 145 -14.76 -21.77 9.06
C PHE A 145 -16.21 -21.77 9.53
N GLY A 146 -16.90 -20.63 9.46
CA GLY A 146 -18.29 -20.48 9.88
C GLY A 146 -18.45 -19.82 11.25
N LYS A 147 -19.69 -19.38 11.55
CA LYS A 147 -20.04 -18.69 12.79
C LYS A 147 -19.85 -19.57 14.02
N SER A 148 -20.22 -20.84 13.94
CA SER A 148 -20.10 -21.82 15.04
C SER A 148 -18.64 -22.12 15.39
N ASN A 149 -17.75 -21.93 14.41
CA ASN A 149 -16.35 -22.33 14.46
C ASN A 149 -15.39 -21.12 14.40
N CYS A 150 -15.89 -19.91 14.69
CA CYS A 150 -15.09 -18.69 14.78
C CYS A 150 -14.15 -18.70 16.00
N PHE A 151 -13.04 -17.95 15.96
CA PHE A 151 -12.14 -17.82 17.11
C PHE A 151 -12.68 -16.93 18.24
N ASN A 152 -13.51 -15.95 17.90
CA ASN A 152 -14.15 -15.04 18.86
C ASN A 152 -13.14 -14.33 19.80
N VAL A 153 -12.00 -13.90 19.26
CA VAL A 153 -10.96 -13.18 19.99
C VAL A 153 -11.50 -11.88 20.58
N LEU A 154 -12.34 -11.14 19.85
CA LEU A 154 -12.92 -9.86 20.29
C LEU A 154 -13.97 -10.01 21.40
N GLN A 155 -14.43 -11.23 21.70
CA GLN A 155 -15.33 -11.51 22.83
C GLN A 155 -14.57 -11.60 24.16
N LYS A 156 -13.25 -11.83 24.13
CA LYS A 156 -12.44 -11.83 25.35
C LYS A 156 -12.50 -10.45 26.02
N LYS A 157 -12.37 -10.41 27.35
CA LYS A 157 -12.31 -9.15 28.11
C LYS A 157 -11.05 -8.34 27.76
N VAL A 158 -9.92 -9.02 27.59
CA VAL A 158 -8.61 -8.44 27.29
C VAL A 158 -8.08 -9.11 26.02
N LEU A 159 -7.53 -8.30 25.12
CA LEU A 159 -6.89 -8.76 23.89
C LEU A 159 -5.45 -9.21 24.20
N ASP A 160 -5.00 -10.27 23.52
CA ASP A 160 -3.65 -10.83 23.71
C ASP A 160 -2.87 -10.86 22.38
N ASP A 161 -1.55 -10.88 22.46
CA ASP A 161 -0.66 -10.84 21.28
C ASP A 161 -0.43 -12.19 20.61
N LYS A 162 -1.08 -13.27 21.07
CA LYS A 162 -0.74 -14.63 20.59
C LYS A 162 -0.91 -14.77 19.08
N TRP A 163 -1.94 -14.15 18.51
CA TRP A 163 -2.16 -14.13 17.07
C TRP A 163 -1.18 -13.22 16.34
N LYS A 164 -0.94 -12.02 16.86
CA LYS A 164 0.03 -11.05 16.32
C LYS A 164 1.43 -11.66 16.26
N ASP A 165 1.90 -12.24 17.36
CA ASP A 165 3.20 -12.91 17.46
C ASP A 165 3.29 -14.16 16.59
N GLY A 166 2.20 -14.92 16.49
CA GLY A 166 2.13 -16.12 15.68
C GLY A 166 2.30 -15.80 14.19
N VAL A 167 1.61 -14.78 13.70
CA VAL A 167 1.71 -14.36 12.30
C VAL A 167 3.05 -13.66 12.02
N THR A 168 3.47 -12.73 12.88
CA THR A 168 4.77 -12.03 12.75
C THR A 168 5.93 -13.02 12.76
N GLY A 169 5.89 -14.02 13.64
CA GLY A 169 6.86 -15.10 13.70
C GLY A 169 6.91 -15.96 12.44
N ALA A 170 5.74 -16.24 11.82
CA ALA A 170 5.68 -16.99 10.57
C ALA A 170 6.36 -16.24 9.42
N PHE A 171 6.15 -14.92 9.31
CA PHE A 171 6.84 -14.09 8.33
C PHE A 171 8.33 -13.93 8.60
N GLY A 172 8.75 -13.78 9.86
CA GLY A 172 10.17 -13.66 10.22
C GLY A 172 11.01 -14.88 9.80
N LYS A 173 10.43 -16.09 9.82
CA LYS A 173 11.10 -17.32 9.38
C LYS A 173 11.17 -17.48 7.87
N PHE A 174 10.29 -16.81 7.12
CA PHE A 174 10.11 -17.02 5.69
C PHE A 174 11.40 -16.79 4.89
N LEU A 175 12.15 -15.73 5.22
CA LEU A 175 13.43 -15.43 4.56
C LEU A 175 14.48 -16.51 4.79
N LEU A 176 14.63 -16.95 6.04
CA LEU A 176 15.58 -18.00 6.40
C LEU A 176 15.22 -19.31 5.67
N THR A 177 13.94 -19.69 5.66
CA THR A 177 13.47 -20.92 5.03
C THR A 177 13.44 -20.88 3.51
N ARG A 178 13.50 -19.69 2.89
CA ARG A 178 13.71 -19.53 1.44
C ARG A 178 15.11 -20.00 1.04
N HIS A 179 16.13 -19.57 1.78
CA HIS A 179 17.52 -19.94 1.50
C HIS A 179 17.85 -21.35 1.98
N PHE A 180 17.21 -21.81 3.05
CA PHE A 180 17.41 -23.15 3.63
C PHE A 180 16.09 -23.91 3.84
N PRO A 181 15.44 -24.43 2.78
CA PRO A 181 14.16 -25.14 2.90
C PRO A 181 14.21 -26.39 3.79
N ILE A 182 15.38 -27.00 3.94
CA ILE A 182 15.59 -28.15 4.84
C ILE A 182 15.26 -27.80 6.30
N LEU A 183 15.45 -26.54 6.71
CA LEU A 183 15.15 -26.10 8.08
C LEU A 183 13.67 -26.24 8.43
N ILE A 184 12.75 -26.10 7.47
CA ILE A 184 11.32 -26.35 7.74
C ILE A 184 11.10 -27.80 8.16
N ARG A 185 11.78 -28.75 7.51
CA ARG A 185 11.65 -30.18 7.85
C ARG A 185 12.25 -30.47 9.22
N VAL A 186 13.42 -29.89 9.51
CA VAL A 186 14.09 -30.03 10.81
C VAL A 186 13.22 -29.44 11.94
N PHE A 187 12.73 -28.20 11.78
CA PHE A 187 11.90 -27.55 12.80
C PHE A 187 10.58 -28.30 13.06
N ARG A 188 9.98 -28.92 12.03
CA ARG A 188 8.77 -29.73 12.18
C ARG A 188 9.01 -31.10 12.82
N ALA A 189 10.22 -31.63 12.73
CA ALA A 189 10.58 -32.91 13.34
C ALA A 189 10.93 -32.76 14.84
N LEU A 190 11.36 -31.57 15.26
CA LEU A 190 11.77 -31.31 16.64
C LEU A 190 10.57 -30.91 17.52
N PRO A 191 10.53 -31.34 18.80
CA PRO A 191 9.56 -30.84 19.76
C PRO A 191 9.55 -29.31 19.88
N VAL A 192 8.36 -28.72 19.99
CA VAL A 192 8.15 -27.26 20.12
C VAL A 192 8.89 -26.68 21.31
N ARG A 193 9.05 -27.47 22.40
CA ARG A 193 9.85 -27.06 23.56
C ARG A 193 11.30 -26.77 23.19
N ILE A 194 11.92 -27.57 22.32
CA ILE A 194 13.30 -27.40 21.87
C ILE A 194 13.42 -26.21 20.91
N THR A 195 12.54 -26.15 19.90
CA THR A 195 12.58 -25.08 18.90
C THR A 195 12.22 -23.71 19.48
N SER A 196 11.40 -23.66 20.54
CA SER A 196 11.09 -22.43 21.26
C SER A 196 12.22 -21.89 22.15
N LEU A 197 13.22 -22.69 22.49
CA LEU A 197 14.44 -22.19 23.16
C LEU A 197 15.30 -21.37 22.21
N VAL A 198 15.31 -21.74 20.92
CA VAL A 198 16.11 -21.07 19.88
C VAL A 198 15.32 -19.92 19.25
N VAL A 199 14.02 -20.12 19.01
CA VAL A 199 13.14 -19.13 18.39
C VAL A 199 11.86 -19.01 19.21
N PRO A 200 11.77 -18.04 20.15
CA PRO A 200 10.65 -17.91 21.09
C PRO A 200 9.26 -17.85 20.42
N THR A 201 9.16 -17.18 19.27
CA THR A 201 7.91 -17.05 18.48
C THR A 201 7.37 -18.39 17.97
N THR A 202 8.16 -19.48 18.03
CA THR A 202 7.72 -20.82 17.63
C THR A 202 6.51 -21.31 18.43
N ARG A 203 6.35 -20.91 19.71
CA ARG A 203 5.16 -21.29 20.49
C ARG A 203 3.90 -20.65 19.93
N HIS A 204 3.96 -19.38 19.54
CA HIS A 204 2.84 -18.66 18.95
C HIS A 204 2.51 -19.15 17.54
N ILE A 205 3.52 -19.47 16.74
CA ILE A 205 3.33 -20.12 15.42
C ILE A 205 2.64 -21.47 15.58
N GLU A 206 3.10 -22.31 16.50
CA GLU A 206 2.48 -23.62 16.74
C GLU A 206 1.04 -23.48 17.23
N PHE A 207 0.78 -22.55 18.15
CA PHE A 207 -0.57 -22.24 18.62
C PHE A 207 -1.49 -21.88 17.44
N MET A 208 -1.07 -20.93 16.61
CA MET A 208 -1.80 -20.52 15.41
C MET A 208 -2.03 -21.69 14.45
N GLU A 209 -0.97 -22.43 14.09
CA GLU A 209 -1.08 -23.56 13.17
C GLU A 209 -2.03 -24.62 13.70
N SER A 210 -1.91 -25.00 14.98
CA SER A 210 -2.75 -25.99 15.63
C SER A 210 -4.21 -25.53 15.69
N ALA A 211 -4.45 -24.28 16.06
CA ALA A 211 -5.80 -23.71 16.11
C ALA A 211 -6.48 -23.76 14.74
N VAL A 212 -5.79 -23.35 13.67
CA VAL A 212 -6.33 -23.42 12.30
C VAL A 212 -6.55 -24.86 11.83
N LYS A 213 -5.58 -25.76 12.06
CA LYS A 213 -5.72 -27.19 11.72
C LYS A 213 -6.95 -27.82 12.38
N GLN A 214 -7.19 -27.52 13.66
CA GLN A 214 -8.37 -28.00 14.39
C GLN A 214 -9.67 -27.48 13.77
N ARG A 215 -9.73 -26.19 13.40
CA ARG A 215 -10.92 -25.60 12.77
C ARG A 215 -11.23 -26.22 11.41
N VAL A 216 -10.22 -26.39 10.55
CA VAL A 216 -10.39 -27.04 9.24
C VAL A 216 -10.81 -28.49 9.42
N LYS A 217 -10.19 -29.22 10.34
CA LYS A 217 -10.57 -30.62 10.64
C LYS A 217 -12.01 -30.71 11.11
N HIS A 218 -12.45 -29.82 11.99
CA HIS A 218 -13.84 -29.77 12.44
C HIS A 218 -14.81 -29.53 11.28
N VAL A 219 -14.57 -28.49 10.45
CA VAL A 219 -15.38 -28.25 9.25
C VAL A 219 -15.39 -29.49 8.35
N TYR A 220 -14.24 -30.13 8.17
CA TYR A 220 -14.09 -31.29 7.31
C TYR A 220 -14.87 -32.51 7.80
N GLU A 221 -14.87 -32.79 9.11
CA GLU A 221 -15.62 -33.88 9.73
C GLU A 221 -17.13 -33.58 9.75
N THR A 222 -17.53 -32.40 10.21
CA THR A 222 -18.93 -31.95 10.25
C THR A 222 -19.60 -32.02 8.87
N ASN A 223 -18.89 -31.61 7.81
CA ASN A 223 -19.41 -31.70 6.45
C ASN A 223 -19.54 -33.15 5.94
N ARG A 224 -18.68 -34.07 6.38
CA ARG A 224 -18.84 -35.50 6.07
C ARG A 224 -20.09 -36.11 6.70
N HIS A 225 -20.54 -35.53 7.81
CA HIS A 225 -21.79 -35.90 8.46
C HIS A 225 -23.01 -35.15 7.89
N GLY A 226 -22.87 -34.43 6.78
CA GLY A 226 -23.98 -33.76 6.07
C GLY A 226 -24.38 -32.40 6.62
N ILE A 227 -23.71 -31.89 7.66
CA ILE A 227 -23.98 -30.57 8.23
C ILE A 227 -23.25 -29.52 7.38
N LYS A 228 -24.01 -28.61 6.77
CA LYS A 228 -23.49 -27.55 5.91
C LYS A 228 -23.50 -26.23 6.68
N GLU A 229 -22.33 -25.67 6.92
CA GLU A 229 -22.18 -24.33 7.44
C GLU A 229 -21.83 -23.39 6.28
N SER A 230 -22.44 -22.20 6.22
CA SER A 230 -22.13 -21.24 5.16
C SER A 230 -20.76 -20.60 5.41
N CYS A 231 -19.71 -21.26 4.92
CA CYS A 231 -18.32 -20.82 5.03
C CYS A 231 -17.48 -21.32 3.85
N ILE A 232 -16.34 -20.66 3.60
CA ILE A 232 -15.50 -20.96 2.43
C ILE A 232 -15.11 -22.44 2.37
N PHE A 233 -14.60 -23.00 3.46
CA PHE A 233 -14.06 -24.36 3.44
C PHE A 233 -15.13 -25.45 3.40
N SER A 234 -16.34 -25.20 3.90
CA SER A 234 -17.49 -26.11 3.71
C SER A 234 -17.91 -26.15 2.24
N GLU A 235 -18.09 -24.99 1.63
CA GLU A 235 -18.55 -24.89 0.23
C GLU A 235 -17.54 -25.47 -0.76
N LEU A 236 -16.24 -25.24 -0.54
CA LEU A 236 -15.17 -25.83 -1.36
C LEU A 236 -15.18 -27.37 -1.33
N MET A 237 -15.59 -27.97 -0.22
CA MET A 237 -15.69 -29.43 -0.12
C MET A 237 -16.90 -29.98 -0.87
N HIS A 238 -18.04 -29.32 -0.75
CA HIS A 238 -19.31 -29.76 -1.36
C HIS A 238 -19.37 -29.56 -2.87
N ASN A 239 -18.58 -28.65 -3.42
CA ASN A 239 -18.60 -28.42 -4.85
C ASN A 239 -17.94 -29.58 -5.60
N GLU A 240 -18.78 -30.50 -6.09
CA GLU A 240 -18.37 -31.70 -6.82
C GLU A 240 -17.65 -31.40 -8.14
N LYS A 241 -17.81 -30.19 -8.68
CA LYS A 241 -17.05 -29.73 -9.87
C LYS A 241 -15.56 -29.57 -9.57
N HIS A 242 -15.16 -29.50 -8.30
CA HIS A 242 -13.76 -29.41 -7.92
C HIS A 242 -13.09 -30.80 -7.91
N PRO A 243 -11.88 -30.93 -8.46
CA PRO A 243 -11.15 -32.20 -8.45
C PRO A 243 -10.99 -32.74 -7.02
N VAL A 244 -11.10 -34.07 -6.86
CA VAL A 244 -10.99 -34.73 -5.54
C VAL A 244 -9.67 -34.38 -4.84
N ALA A 245 -8.57 -34.33 -5.58
CA ALA A 245 -7.25 -33.96 -5.05
C ALA A 245 -7.22 -32.54 -4.45
N GLU A 246 -8.06 -31.62 -4.95
CA GLU A 246 -8.16 -30.24 -4.47
C GLU A 246 -9.08 -30.09 -3.24
N ARG A 247 -9.78 -31.17 -2.84
CA ARG A 247 -10.72 -31.20 -1.70
C ARG A 247 -10.21 -32.01 -0.51
N THR A 248 -8.95 -32.44 -0.53
CA THR A 248 -8.35 -33.21 0.58
C THR A 248 -8.11 -32.34 1.81
N LEU A 249 -8.20 -32.94 3.01
CA LEU A 249 -7.96 -32.22 4.28
C LEU A 249 -6.62 -31.49 4.28
N LYS A 250 -5.55 -32.16 3.86
CA LYS A 250 -4.20 -31.58 3.80
C LYS A 250 -4.14 -30.35 2.88
N ARG A 251 -4.76 -30.44 1.70
CA ARG A 251 -4.80 -29.36 0.71
C ARG A 251 -5.55 -28.14 1.24
N LEU A 252 -6.72 -28.35 1.83
CA LEU A 252 -7.56 -27.28 2.40
C LEU A 252 -6.91 -26.67 3.64
N THR A 253 -6.20 -27.48 4.44
CA THR A 253 -5.44 -27.00 5.61
C THR A 253 -4.34 -26.02 5.20
N ASP A 254 -3.57 -26.32 4.14
CA ASP A 254 -2.53 -25.40 3.64
C ASP A 254 -3.14 -24.08 3.14
N ASP A 255 -4.31 -24.10 2.50
CA ASP A 255 -5.02 -22.86 2.12
C ASP A 255 -5.56 -22.11 3.31
N ALA A 256 -6.10 -22.79 4.31
CA ALA A 256 -6.63 -22.16 5.52
C ALA A 256 -5.52 -21.49 6.34
N LEU A 257 -4.38 -22.15 6.50
CA LEU A 257 -3.20 -21.58 7.15
C LEU A 257 -2.73 -20.33 6.42
N PHE A 258 -2.60 -20.41 5.09
CA PHE A 258 -2.21 -19.24 4.30
C PHE A 258 -3.25 -18.11 4.36
N LEU A 259 -4.54 -18.44 4.27
CA LEU A 259 -5.63 -17.47 4.33
C LEU A 259 -5.68 -16.75 5.68
N MET A 260 -5.50 -17.47 6.80
CA MET A 260 -5.45 -16.86 8.13
C MET A 260 -4.22 -15.97 8.30
N VAL A 261 -3.04 -16.39 7.86
CA VAL A 261 -1.80 -15.59 7.93
C VAL A 261 -1.91 -14.33 7.07
N ALA A 262 -2.18 -14.49 5.77
CA ALA A 262 -2.21 -13.39 4.81
C ALA A 262 -3.43 -12.47 4.99
N GLY A 263 -4.56 -13.04 5.40
CA GLY A 263 -5.80 -12.31 5.63
C GLY A 263 -5.82 -11.55 6.95
N THR A 264 -4.94 -11.87 7.91
CA THR A 264 -4.92 -11.20 9.22
C THR A 264 -3.95 -10.04 9.24
N ASP A 265 -2.65 -10.32 9.10
CA ASP A 265 -1.62 -9.35 9.42
C ASP A 265 -1.55 -8.20 8.41
N ALA A 266 -1.65 -8.51 7.11
CA ALA A 266 -1.52 -7.49 6.08
C ALA A 266 -2.55 -6.35 6.18
N PRO A 267 -3.87 -6.63 6.19
CA PRO A 267 -4.86 -5.57 6.38
C PRO A 267 -4.83 -4.93 7.78
N SER A 268 -4.39 -5.64 8.82
CA SER A 268 -4.26 -5.06 10.17
C SER A 268 -3.17 -4.00 10.24
N GLN A 269 -2.00 -4.28 9.66
CA GLN A 269 -0.91 -3.31 9.54
C GLN A 269 -1.32 -2.11 8.68
N ALA A 270 -2.03 -2.37 7.57
CA ALA A 270 -2.54 -1.29 6.72
C ALA A 270 -3.46 -0.36 7.53
N LEU A 271 -4.43 -0.89 8.27
CA LEU A 271 -5.30 -0.07 9.12
C LEU A 271 -4.52 0.75 10.16
N ALA A 272 -3.57 0.13 10.87
CA ALA A 272 -2.77 0.80 11.89
C ALA A 272 -1.92 1.95 11.31
N ILE A 273 -1.22 1.70 10.20
CA ILE A 273 -0.35 2.70 9.55
C ILE A 273 -1.17 3.83 8.93
N ILE A 274 -2.32 3.51 8.33
CA ILE A 274 -3.21 4.53 7.78
C ILE A 274 -3.74 5.42 8.90
N LEU A 275 -4.19 4.83 10.00
CA LEU A 275 -4.69 5.59 11.14
C LEU A 275 -3.59 6.46 11.76
N TYR A 276 -2.35 5.96 11.86
CA TYR A 276 -1.19 6.78 12.25
C TYR A 276 -1.03 8.01 11.35
N HIS A 277 -1.01 7.83 10.03
CA HIS A 277 -0.80 8.96 9.12
C HIS A 277 -1.95 9.98 9.14
N ILE A 278 -3.18 9.51 9.40
CA ILE A 278 -4.32 10.40 9.63
C ILE A 278 -4.09 11.21 10.91
N LEU A 279 -3.80 10.56 12.04
CA LEU A 279 -3.65 11.23 13.34
C LEU A 279 -2.40 12.12 13.43
N ASN A 280 -1.32 11.76 12.72
CA ASN A 280 -0.10 12.55 12.64
C ASN A 280 -0.25 13.78 11.72
N ASN A 281 -1.33 13.85 10.92
CA ASN A 281 -1.58 14.96 10.01
C ASN A 281 -2.94 15.61 10.33
N ARG A 282 -2.89 16.67 11.14
CA ARG A 282 -4.08 17.40 11.61
C ARG A 282 -5.01 17.83 10.48
N ARG A 283 -4.45 18.38 9.38
CA ARG A 283 -5.23 18.83 8.22
C ARG A 283 -5.98 17.66 7.54
N VAL A 284 -5.34 16.50 7.44
CA VAL A 284 -5.99 15.31 6.88
C VAL A 284 -7.06 14.79 7.83
N HIS A 285 -6.77 14.72 9.15
CA HIS A 285 -7.73 14.28 10.15
C HIS A 285 -8.98 15.17 10.18
N GLU A 286 -8.83 16.49 10.30
CA GLU A 286 -9.94 17.44 10.37
C GLU A 286 -10.81 17.36 9.11
N LYS A 287 -10.21 17.42 7.92
CA LYS A 287 -10.95 17.34 6.66
C LYS A 287 -11.69 16.01 6.48
N LEU A 288 -11.07 14.89 6.87
CA LEU A 288 -11.73 13.59 6.82
C LEU A 288 -12.89 13.52 7.82
N ARG A 289 -12.69 14.05 9.03
CA ARG A 289 -13.72 14.08 10.06
C ARG A 289 -14.91 14.94 9.64
N GLU A 290 -14.68 16.10 9.03
CA GLU A 290 -15.72 16.97 8.48
C GLU A 290 -16.58 16.24 7.43
N GLU A 291 -15.93 15.58 6.45
CA GLU A 291 -16.63 14.84 5.40
C GLU A 291 -17.43 13.66 5.97
N LEU A 292 -16.87 12.94 6.96
CA LEU A 292 -17.55 11.87 7.66
C LEU A 292 -18.71 12.36 8.51
N VAL A 293 -18.61 13.51 9.18
CA VAL A 293 -19.71 14.09 9.96
C VAL A 293 -20.86 14.49 9.05
N TYR A 294 -20.56 15.08 7.89
CA TYR A 294 -21.57 15.44 6.89
C TYR A 294 -22.27 14.20 6.32
N ALA A 295 -21.51 13.17 5.94
CA ALA A 295 -22.07 11.95 5.37
C ALA A 295 -22.76 11.07 6.42
N LEU A 296 -22.29 11.09 7.68
CA LEU A 296 -22.78 10.29 8.80
C LEU A 296 -23.21 11.19 9.98
N PRO A 297 -24.38 11.85 9.92
CA PRO A 297 -24.83 12.72 11.00
C PRO A 297 -24.96 11.99 12.34
N ASP A 298 -25.43 10.74 12.34
CA ASP A 298 -25.45 9.89 13.53
C ASP A 298 -24.16 9.07 13.64
N ALA A 299 -23.35 9.37 14.66
CA ALA A 299 -22.11 8.66 14.96
C ALA A 299 -22.34 7.18 15.34
N ARG A 300 -23.53 6.85 15.87
CA ARG A 300 -23.87 5.51 16.34
C ARG A 300 -24.40 4.61 15.22
N SER A 301 -24.75 5.18 14.07
CA SER A 301 -25.18 4.40 12.92
C SER A 301 -24.05 3.50 12.40
N ASP A 302 -24.44 2.35 11.83
CA ASP A 302 -23.53 1.45 11.15
C ASP A 302 -23.62 1.71 9.64
N PRO A 303 -22.62 2.38 9.04
CA PRO A 303 -22.71 2.82 7.66
C PRO A 303 -22.52 1.66 6.69
N SER A 304 -23.33 1.66 5.61
CA SER A 304 -23.15 0.65 4.58
C SER A 304 -21.84 0.87 3.83
N LEU A 305 -21.18 -0.22 3.43
CA LEU A 305 -19.97 -0.14 2.60
C LEU A 305 -20.23 0.59 1.27
N ALA A 306 -21.48 0.59 0.79
CA ALA A 306 -21.81 1.18 -0.51
C ALA A 306 -21.80 2.69 -0.41
N MET A 307 -22.33 3.21 0.68
CA MET A 307 -22.22 4.62 1.03
C MET A 307 -20.76 4.97 1.33
N LEU A 308 -20.07 4.10 2.07
CA LEU A 308 -18.60 4.02 2.27
C LEU A 308 -17.78 4.48 1.07
N GLU A 309 -17.90 3.69 0.02
CA GLU A 309 -17.15 3.81 -1.23
C GLU A 309 -17.45 5.10 -2.01
N ASN A 310 -18.54 5.80 -1.69
CA ASN A 310 -18.93 7.03 -2.37
C ASN A 310 -18.43 8.30 -1.66
N ILE A 311 -17.78 8.18 -0.51
CA ILE A 311 -17.18 9.31 0.21
C ILE A 311 -15.81 9.63 -0.43
N PRO A 312 -15.65 10.76 -1.15
CA PRO A 312 -14.48 10.99 -1.99
C PRO A 312 -13.17 11.15 -1.22
N TYR A 313 -13.14 11.94 -0.15
CA TYR A 313 -11.91 12.17 0.60
C TYR A 313 -11.54 10.96 1.47
N LEU A 314 -12.51 10.21 2.03
CA LEU A 314 -12.24 8.89 2.62
C LEU A 314 -11.58 7.93 1.62
N THR A 315 -12.09 7.85 0.40
CA THR A 315 -11.50 7.02 -0.68
C THR A 315 -10.08 7.47 -0.99
N ALA A 316 -9.85 8.78 -1.07
CA ALA A 316 -8.53 9.36 -1.29
C ALA A 316 -7.54 9.03 -0.14
N VAL A 317 -8.00 9.10 1.10
CA VAL A 317 -7.21 8.75 2.29
C VAL A 317 -6.84 7.27 2.29
N ILE A 318 -7.79 6.38 1.97
CA ILE A 318 -7.53 4.93 1.89
C ILE A 318 -6.53 4.63 0.77
N LYS A 319 -6.69 5.26 -0.40
CA LYS A 319 -5.74 5.08 -1.52
C LYS A 319 -4.34 5.55 -1.16
N GLU A 320 -4.22 6.72 -0.56
CA GLU A 320 -2.92 7.22 -0.12
C GLU A 320 -2.32 6.36 0.98
N GLY A 321 -3.16 5.90 1.88
CA GLY A 321 -2.85 4.94 2.92
C GLY A 321 -2.20 3.68 2.38
N LEU A 322 -2.89 2.98 1.48
CA LEU A 322 -2.37 1.76 0.89
C LEU A 322 -1.13 2.01 0.01
N ARG A 323 -1.02 3.19 -0.62
CA ARG A 323 0.19 3.59 -1.38
C ARG A 323 1.39 3.76 -0.45
N ILE A 324 1.24 4.52 0.64
CA ILE A 324 2.34 4.79 1.56
C ILE A 324 2.69 3.55 2.37
N THR A 325 1.71 2.77 2.83
CA THR A 325 1.99 1.52 3.55
C THR A 325 2.80 0.56 2.69
N ALA A 326 2.50 0.44 1.38
CA ALA A 326 3.18 -0.45 0.43
C ALA A 326 3.65 -1.79 1.05
N LEU A 327 2.74 -2.45 1.75
CA LEU A 327 3.09 -3.42 2.79
C LEU A 327 3.96 -4.58 2.28
N VAL A 328 3.73 -4.99 1.03
CA VAL A 328 4.53 -6.01 0.38
C VAL A 328 5.83 -5.39 -0.13
N THR A 329 6.86 -5.40 0.72
CA THR A 329 8.21 -4.95 0.39
C THR A 329 9.01 -5.98 -0.40
N SER A 330 8.51 -7.21 -0.50
CA SER A 330 9.09 -8.25 -1.34
C SER A 330 8.85 -7.99 -2.82
N ARG A 331 9.87 -8.20 -3.65
CA ARG A 331 9.68 -8.36 -5.09
C ARG A 331 8.82 -9.58 -5.42
N LEU A 332 8.10 -9.55 -6.54
CA LEU A 332 7.21 -10.66 -6.94
C LEU A 332 7.70 -11.31 -8.24
N PRO A 333 8.63 -12.27 -8.20
CA PRO A 333 9.18 -12.85 -9.42
C PRO A 333 8.14 -13.63 -10.21
N ARG A 334 8.18 -13.42 -11.53
CA ARG A 334 7.40 -14.14 -12.53
C ARG A 334 8.33 -14.68 -13.60
N ILE A 335 7.91 -15.75 -14.24
CA ILE A 335 8.59 -16.36 -15.37
C ILE A 335 7.62 -16.32 -16.55
N SER A 336 8.07 -15.78 -17.68
CA SER A 336 7.40 -16.00 -18.96
C SER A 336 7.86 -17.36 -19.50
N PRO A 337 7.01 -18.40 -19.53
CA PRO A 337 7.47 -19.76 -19.84
C PRO A 337 7.79 -19.96 -21.32
N ASP A 338 7.11 -19.23 -22.20
CA ASP A 338 7.07 -19.49 -23.65
C ASP A 338 7.33 -18.26 -24.52
N LYS A 339 7.46 -17.07 -23.92
CA LYS A 339 7.65 -15.81 -24.66
C LYS A 339 8.87 -15.04 -24.18
N ILE A 340 9.58 -14.44 -25.13
CA ILE A 340 10.59 -13.40 -24.87
C ILE A 340 9.86 -12.17 -24.31
N LEU A 341 10.46 -11.55 -23.28
CA LEU A 341 10.02 -10.25 -22.79
C LEU A 341 10.99 -9.18 -23.32
N GLU A 342 10.46 -8.04 -23.70
CA GLU A 342 11.26 -6.94 -24.25
C GLU A 342 11.23 -5.76 -23.28
N TYR A 343 12.40 -5.22 -22.95
CA TYR A 343 12.54 -4.02 -22.13
C TYR A 343 13.55 -3.07 -22.76
N GLY A 344 13.06 -2.00 -23.41
CA GLY A 344 13.90 -1.16 -24.26
C GLY A 344 14.59 -2.02 -25.33
N ASN A 345 15.93 -1.96 -25.40
CA ASN A 345 16.72 -2.75 -26.34
C ASN A 345 17.06 -4.16 -25.85
N TRP A 346 16.62 -4.53 -24.64
CA TRP A 346 16.92 -5.83 -24.04
C TRP A 346 15.85 -6.87 -24.42
N LYS A 347 16.31 -8.01 -24.94
CA LYS A 347 15.48 -9.21 -25.13
C LYS A 347 15.75 -10.20 -24.00
N ILE A 348 14.76 -10.43 -23.16
CA ILE A 348 14.83 -11.30 -21.99
C ILE A 348 14.30 -12.68 -22.38
N PRO A 349 15.14 -13.73 -22.41
CA PRO A 349 14.72 -15.06 -22.84
C PRO A 349 13.59 -15.65 -22.00
N ALA A 350 12.73 -16.44 -22.63
CA ALA A 350 11.74 -17.26 -21.93
C ALA A 350 12.42 -18.14 -20.87
N GLY A 351 11.73 -18.39 -19.75
CA GLY A 351 12.26 -19.11 -18.60
C GLY A 351 13.07 -18.24 -17.62
N THR A 352 13.40 -16.99 -17.97
CA THR A 352 14.13 -16.07 -17.06
C THR A 352 13.19 -15.51 -15.99
N PRO A 353 13.49 -15.68 -14.68
CA PRO A 353 12.79 -14.98 -13.61
C PRO A 353 13.01 -13.46 -13.71
N ILE A 354 11.91 -12.72 -13.72
CA ILE A 354 11.89 -11.26 -13.72
C ILE A 354 10.95 -10.75 -12.63
N SER A 355 11.33 -9.69 -11.93
CA SER A 355 10.52 -9.10 -10.87
C SER A 355 10.55 -7.57 -10.88
N MET A 356 9.56 -7.00 -10.19
CA MET A 356 9.58 -5.62 -9.72
C MET A 356 9.14 -5.60 -8.26
N SER A 357 9.39 -4.47 -7.62
CA SER A 357 9.01 -4.23 -6.22
C SER A 357 7.82 -3.29 -6.15
N ILE A 358 6.76 -3.71 -5.43
CA ILE A 358 5.58 -2.86 -5.17
C ILE A 358 6.00 -1.60 -4.42
N TYR A 359 6.86 -1.76 -3.40
CA TYR A 359 7.42 -0.64 -2.62
C TYR A 359 8.05 0.43 -3.51
N LEU A 360 8.97 0.04 -4.41
CA LEU A 360 9.64 0.97 -5.32
C LEU A 360 8.66 1.59 -6.33
N THR A 361 7.70 0.79 -6.84
CA THR A 361 6.70 1.25 -7.80
C THR A 361 5.78 2.33 -7.20
N LEU A 362 5.29 2.11 -5.97
CA LEU A 362 4.37 3.03 -5.29
C LEU A 362 5.05 4.28 -4.72
N ARG A 363 6.38 4.32 -4.76
CA ARG A 363 7.22 5.44 -4.30
C ARG A 363 8.06 6.05 -5.42
N ASP A 364 7.77 5.72 -6.68
CA ASP A 364 8.50 6.28 -7.79
C ASP A 364 8.13 7.77 -7.97
N PRO A 365 9.08 8.71 -7.83
CA PRO A 365 8.79 10.15 -7.92
C PRO A 365 8.35 10.59 -9.32
N SER A 366 8.67 9.82 -10.37
CA SER A 366 8.20 10.10 -11.72
C SER A 366 6.69 9.92 -11.87
N VAL A 367 6.08 9.10 -11.01
CA VAL A 367 4.63 8.85 -10.97
C VAL A 367 3.97 9.58 -9.81
N PHE A 368 4.56 9.50 -8.62
CA PHE A 368 4.04 10.06 -7.38
C PHE A 368 4.98 11.16 -6.86
N PRO A 369 4.75 12.44 -7.22
CA PRO A 369 5.53 13.56 -6.69
C PRO A 369 5.49 13.57 -5.16
N GLU A 370 6.65 13.87 -4.56
CA GLU A 370 6.86 13.78 -3.11
C GLU A 370 6.37 12.43 -2.55
N PRO A 371 6.97 11.31 -3.00
CA PRO A 371 6.41 9.97 -2.81
C PRO A 371 6.32 9.54 -1.35
N LEU A 372 7.07 10.18 -0.44
CA LEU A 372 7.04 9.88 0.99
C LEU A 372 6.02 10.74 1.76
N LEU A 373 5.49 11.80 1.14
CA LEU A 373 4.47 12.64 1.77
C LEU A 373 3.11 11.95 1.72
N PHE A 374 2.46 11.83 2.89
CA PHE A 374 1.07 11.38 3.00
C PHE A 374 0.11 12.48 2.55
N SER A 375 -0.27 12.47 1.28
CA SER A 375 -1.13 13.49 0.68
C SER A 375 -2.34 12.87 -0.02
N PRO A 376 -3.47 12.70 0.67
CA PRO A 376 -4.73 12.26 0.06
C PRO A 376 -5.17 13.18 -1.10
N GLY A 377 -4.82 14.47 -1.05
CA GLY A 377 -5.15 15.45 -2.08
C GLY A 377 -4.66 15.05 -3.48
N ARG A 378 -3.59 14.26 -3.62
CA ARG A 378 -3.14 13.74 -4.93
C ARG A 378 -4.23 12.93 -5.63
N TRP A 379 -5.10 12.29 -4.85
CA TRP A 379 -6.18 11.49 -5.38
C TRP A 379 -7.47 12.28 -5.66
N MET A 380 -7.46 13.59 -5.44
CA MET A 380 -8.57 14.49 -5.77
C MET A 380 -8.34 15.25 -7.08
N GLN A 381 -7.14 15.13 -7.65
CA GLN A 381 -6.75 15.79 -8.89
C GLN A 381 -7.36 15.10 -10.11
N GLN A 382 -7.49 15.87 -11.20
CA GLN A 382 -7.94 15.39 -12.51
C GLN A 382 -6.82 15.49 -13.54
N GLY A 383 -7.00 14.84 -14.69
CA GLY A 383 -6.09 14.96 -15.84
C GLY A 383 -5.08 13.82 -15.99
N PRO A 384 -4.14 13.93 -16.96
CA PRO A 384 -3.29 12.82 -17.38
C PRO A 384 -2.41 12.25 -16.24
N LYS A 385 -1.94 13.13 -15.34
CA LYS A 385 -1.13 12.71 -14.20
C LYS A 385 -1.93 11.79 -13.26
N ARG A 386 -3.22 12.07 -13.08
CA ARG A 386 -4.10 11.23 -12.29
C ARG A 386 -4.26 9.84 -12.92
N SER A 387 -4.48 9.76 -14.23
CA SER A 387 -4.58 8.50 -14.96
C SER A 387 -3.29 7.66 -14.84
N GLN A 388 -2.12 8.30 -14.95
CA GLN A 388 -0.83 7.65 -14.74
C GLN A 388 -0.69 7.07 -13.32
N MET A 389 -1.06 7.84 -12.29
CA MET A 389 -1.06 7.36 -10.91
C MET A 389 -1.99 6.15 -10.73
N ASP A 390 -3.19 6.16 -11.32
CA ASP A 390 -4.12 5.02 -11.25
C ASP A 390 -3.59 3.77 -11.97
N GLU A 391 -2.87 3.94 -13.08
CA GLU A 391 -2.21 2.83 -13.78
C GLU A 391 -1.07 2.23 -12.94
N CYS A 392 -0.31 3.05 -12.23
CA CYS A 392 0.81 2.61 -11.40
C CYS A 392 0.41 2.29 -9.95
N TYR A 393 -0.85 2.51 -9.57
CA TYR A 393 -1.36 2.18 -8.25
C TYR A 393 -1.59 0.67 -8.11
N VAL A 394 -0.61 -0.01 -7.51
CA VAL A 394 -0.54 -1.48 -7.41
C VAL A 394 -0.34 -2.03 -5.99
N PRO A 395 -1.00 -1.50 -4.93
CA PRO A 395 -0.80 -1.97 -3.55
C PRO A 395 -1.14 -3.45 -3.34
N PHE A 396 -1.98 -4.01 -4.21
CA PHE A 396 -2.39 -5.41 -4.20
C PHE A 396 -1.76 -6.24 -5.32
N SER A 397 -0.72 -5.72 -5.97
CA SER A 397 -0.24 -6.21 -7.28
C SER A 397 -1.34 -6.20 -8.35
N LYS A 398 -1.06 -6.73 -9.54
CA LYS A 398 -1.99 -6.81 -10.68
C LYS A 398 -1.95 -8.18 -11.35
N GLY A 399 -2.87 -8.39 -12.28
CA GLY A 399 -2.92 -9.55 -13.16
C GLY A 399 -3.49 -10.81 -12.52
N SER A 400 -3.37 -11.93 -13.23
CA SER A 400 -3.94 -13.23 -12.89
C SER A 400 -3.45 -13.83 -11.56
N GLN A 401 -2.38 -13.27 -11.01
CA GLN A 401 -1.75 -13.70 -9.75
C GLN A 401 -1.54 -12.56 -8.75
N GLY A 402 -2.29 -11.45 -8.89
CA GLY A 402 -2.34 -10.41 -7.85
C GLY A 402 -3.04 -10.90 -6.58
N CYS A 403 -3.16 -10.04 -5.57
CA CYS A 403 -3.88 -10.37 -4.34
C CYS A 403 -5.29 -10.91 -4.64
N LEU A 404 -5.78 -11.82 -3.80
CA LEU A 404 -7.13 -12.37 -3.93
C LEU A 404 -8.17 -11.56 -3.13
N GLY A 405 -7.75 -10.86 -2.08
CA GLY A 405 -8.63 -10.15 -1.14
C GLY A 405 -8.64 -8.62 -1.20
N PRO A 406 -8.40 -7.91 -2.33
CA PRO A 406 -8.45 -6.44 -2.31
C PRO A 406 -9.84 -5.91 -1.90
N ASN A 407 -10.94 -6.54 -2.33
CA ASN A 407 -12.29 -6.13 -1.94
C ASN A 407 -12.50 -6.21 -0.43
N MET A 408 -11.98 -7.27 0.21
CA MET A 408 -12.03 -7.45 1.66
C MET A 408 -11.21 -6.37 2.37
N ALA A 409 -9.98 -6.13 1.93
CA ALA A 409 -9.10 -5.13 2.50
C ALA A 409 -9.69 -3.71 2.41
N TYR A 410 -10.28 -3.36 1.26
CA TYR A 410 -11.00 -2.11 1.11
C TYR A 410 -12.21 -2.03 2.06
N ALA A 411 -13.01 -3.08 2.16
CA ALA A 411 -14.15 -3.09 3.07
C ALA A 411 -13.74 -2.82 4.52
N TRP A 412 -12.63 -3.40 4.96
CA TRP A 412 -12.09 -3.15 6.31
C TRP A 412 -11.61 -1.73 6.47
N CYS A 413 -10.91 -1.17 5.47
CA CYS A 413 -10.48 0.22 5.49
C CYS A 413 -11.66 1.19 5.54
N TYR A 414 -12.67 1.00 4.68
CA TYR A 414 -13.86 1.86 4.66
C TYR A 414 -14.62 1.78 5.98
N ILE A 415 -15.05 0.57 6.40
CA ILE A 415 -15.88 0.41 7.59
C ILE A 415 -15.07 0.75 8.85
N GLY A 416 -13.85 0.23 8.97
CA GLY A 416 -13.00 0.40 10.15
C GLY A 416 -12.61 1.87 10.37
N LEU A 417 -12.02 2.53 9.37
CA LEU A 417 -11.55 3.91 9.53
C LEU A 417 -12.72 4.88 9.71
N ALA A 418 -13.77 4.78 8.89
CA ALA A 418 -14.92 5.67 9.03
C ALA A 418 -15.58 5.53 10.39
N THR A 419 -15.81 4.30 10.86
CA THR A 419 -16.45 4.05 12.16
C THR A 419 -15.59 4.57 13.31
N ILE A 420 -14.29 4.28 13.30
CA ILE A 420 -13.39 4.68 14.39
C ILE A 420 -13.24 6.19 14.44
N ILE A 421 -12.95 6.85 13.31
CA ILE A 421 -12.76 8.30 13.25
C ILE A 421 -14.07 9.03 13.57
N ARG A 422 -15.23 8.50 13.15
CA ARG A 422 -16.52 9.14 13.41
C ARG A 422 -16.95 9.05 14.87
N ARG A 423 -16.60 7.96 15.56
CA ARG A 423 -17.07 7.65 16.93
C ARG A 423 -16.13 8.10 18.03
N PHE A 424 -14.84 8.24 17.74
CA PHE A 424 -13.82 8.51 18.74
C PHE A 424 -13.03 9.77 18.41
N ASP A 425 -12.46 10.36 19.45
CA ASP A 425 -11.39 11.35 19.33
C ASP A 425 -10.09 10.70 19.80
N LEU A 426 -9.09 10.69 18.93
CA LEU A 426 -7.90 9.85 19.02
C LEU A 426 -6.65 10.71 18.86
N SER A 427 -5.60 10.40 19.60
CA SER A 427 -4.32 11.10 19.54
C SER A 427 -3.16 10.13 19.74
N LEU A 428 -2.04 10.30 19.05
CA LEU A 428 -0.90 9.38 19.17
C LEU A 428 -0.25 9.46 20.58
N PHE A 429 0.07 8.31 21.17
CA PHE A 429 0.79 8.13 22.42
C PHE A 429 2.17 7.52 22.15
N GLU A 430 3.25 8.17 22.56
CA GLU A 430 4.65 7.71 22.39
C GLU A 430 5.04 7.19 20.99
N THR A 431 4.24 7.53 19.98
CA THR A 431 4.34 7.00 18.62
C THR A 431 4.88 8.06 17.70
N THR A 432 5.89 7.69 16.93
CA THR A 432 6.60 8.56 15.98
C THR A 432 6.67 7.91 14.61
N GLU A 433 7.24 8.62 13.64
CA GLU A 433 7.42 8.09 12.28
C GLU A 433 8.31 6.84 12.26
N GLU A 434 9.22 6.70 13.22
CA GLU A 434 10.07 5.51 13.36
C GLU A 434 9.27 4.22 13.63
N ASN A 435 8.10 4.33 14.28
CA ASN A 435 7.23 3.19 14.59
C ASN A 435 6.47 2.66 13.37
N VAL A 436 6.34 3.46 12.30
CA VAL A 436 5.65 3.09 11.05
C VAL A 436 6.60 3.02 9.85
N THR A 437 7.87 3.35 10.05
CA THR A 437 8.88 3.28 9.02
C THR A 437 9.18 1.82 8.70
N ILE A 438 9.18 1.51 7.41
CA ILE A 438 9.54 0.20 6.88
C ILE A 438 11.04 -0.01 7.09
N VAL A 439 11.44 -0.98 7.93
CA VAL A 439 12.86 -1.25 8.20
C VAL A 439 13.37 -2.59 7.66
N ASN A 440 12.48 -3.51 7.29
CA ASN A 440 12.86 -4.80 6.71
C ASN A 440 11.81 -5.42 5.75
N PHE A 441 12.13 -6.65 5.34
CA PHE A 441 11.29 -7.51 4.53
C PHE A 441 9.97 -7.87 5.25
N PHE A 442 8.85 -7.62 4.57
CA PHE A 442 7.46 -7.58 5.10
C PHE A 442 7.08 -6.37 5.95
N ALA A 443 7.82 -5.26 5.83
CA ALA A 443 7.44 -4.01 6.49
C ALA A 443 7.28 -4.15 8.01
N GLN A 444 8.01 -5.08 8.65
CA GLN A 444 8.11 -5.03 10.10
C GLN A 444 8.80 -3.71 10.43
N THR A 445 8.19 -2.95 11.33
CA THR A 445 8.74 -1.69 11.83
C THR A 445 9.76 -1.98 12.92
N THR A 446 10.46 -0.95 13.37
CA THR A 446 11.66 -1.07 14.20
C THR A 446 11.40 -1.91 15.47
N PRO A 447 12.13 -3.03 15.71
CA PRO A 447 11.83 -3.98 16.80
C PRO A 447 11.90 -3.44 18.23
N SER A 448 12.40 -2.21 18.43
CA SER A 448 12.67 -1.67 19.76
C SER A 448 11.49 -0.95 20.41
N ARG A 449 10.39 -0.69 19.69
CA ARG A 449 9.20 -0.02 20.25
C ARG A 449 7.97 -0.48 19.50
N ASP A 450 7.07 -1.14 20.21
CA ASP A 450 5.81 -1.64 19.69
C ASP A 450 5.01 -0.56 18.96
N TYR A 451 4.15 -1.02 18.04
CA TYR A 451 3.38 -0.20 17.11
C TYR A 451 2.44 0.78 17.82
N CYS A 452 2.02 1.78 17.05
CA CYS A 452 1.19 2.92 17.43
C CYS A 452 0.30 2.75 18.67
N ASP A 453 0.78 3.23 19.81
CA ASP A 453 -0.06 3.50 20.97
C ASP A 453 -0.82 4.81 20.71
N VAL A 454 -2.11 4.85 21.05
CA VAL A 454 -2.97 6.03 20.86
C VAL A 454 -3.67 6.33 22.18
N TYR A 455 -3.57 7.57 22.64
CA TYR A 455 -4.37 8.12 23.72
C TYR A 455 -5.74 8.55 23.21
N LEU A 456 -6.77 8.21 23.98
CA LEU A 456 -8.16 8.52 23.69
C LEU A 456 -8.56 9.76 24.50
N THR A 457 -8.59 10.93 23.89
CA THR A 457 -9.00 12.14 24.61
C THR A 457 -10.52 12.20 24.72
N HIS A 458 -11.08 11.99 25.91
CA HIS A 458 -12.43 12.50 26.20
C HIS A 458 -12.35 14.02 26.46
N ASP A 459 -13.42 14.76 26.14
CA ASP A 459 -13.45 16.22 26.25
C ASP A 459 -13.58 16.71 27.72
N SER A 460 -12.61 16.36 28.57
CA SER A 460 -12.48 16.90 29.92
C SER A 460 -11.39 17.97 30.00
N MET A 461 -11.55 18.90 30.94
CA MET A 461 -10.57 19.96 31.17
C MET A 461 -9.20 19.42 31.58
N SER A 462 -9.13 18.28 32.28
CA SER A 462 -7.88 17.61 32.63
C SER A 462 -7.18 17.05 31.39
N VAL A 463 -7.93 16.43 30.49
CA VAL A 463 -7.41 15.89 29.22
C VAL A 463 -6.97 16.99 28.27
N ARG A 464 -7.74 18.08 28.13
CA ARG A 464 -7.32 19.26 27.35
C ARG A 464 -6.01 19.83 27.87
N LYS A 465 -5.85 19.90 29.20
CA LYS A 465 -4.63 20.38 29.83
C LYS A 465 -3.44 19.44 29.55
N ALA A 466 -3.63 18.12 29.64
CA ALA A 466 -2.60 17.12 29.33
C ALA A 466 -2.22 17.12 27.84
N HIS A 467 -3.20 17.09 26.93
CA HIS A 467 -3.02 17.19 25.49
C HIS A 467 -2.27 18.48 25.11
N ASN A 468 -2.70 19.64 25.62
CA ASN A 468 -2.05 20.91 25.29
C ASN A 468 -0.62 21.02 25.84
N SER A 469 -0.29 20.24 26.88
CA SER A 469 1.08 20.12 27.42
C SER A 469 1.92 19.03 26.74
N GLY A 470 1.32 18.20 25.87
CA GLY A 470 1.98 17.08 25.21
C GLY A 470 3.01 17.54 24.17
N LYS A 471 4.17 16.86 24.13
CA LYS A 471 5.26 17.19 23.19
C LYS A 471 4.82 17.18 21.72
N ASN A 472 3.94 16.24 21.34
CA ASN A 472 3.40 16.15 19.98
C ASN A 472 2.42 17.30 19.67
N HIS A 473 1.59 17.72 20.63
CA HIS A 473 0.72 18.89 20.47
C HIS A 473 1.55 20.16 20.25
N LEU A 474 2.56 20.38 21.10
CA LEU A 474 3.46 21.53 20.96
C LEU A 474 4.18 21.52 19.61
N LYS A 475 4.69 20.36 19.17
CA LYS A 475 5.33 20.23 17.85
C LYS A 475 4.36 20.53 16.70
N ASN A 476 3.14 20.02 16.76
CA ASN A 476 2.11 20.25 15.75
C ASN A 476 1.67 21.72 15.70
N VAL A 477 1.58 22.39 16.85
CA VAL A 477 1.29 23.83 16.94
C VAL A 477 2.43 24.65 16.35
N VAL A 478 3.68 24.32 16.67
CA VAL A 478 4.86 24.98 16.08
C VAL A 478 4.87 24.80 14.56
N GLN A 479 4.65 23.58 14.08
CA GLN A 479 4.58 23.30 12.65
C GLN A 479 3.46 24.09 11.96
N TYR A 480 2.26 24.16 12.56
CA TYR A 480 1.15 24.94 12.02
C TYR A 480 1.50 26.43 11.84
N TYR A 481 2.13 27.05 12.84
CA TYR A 481 2.54 28.45 12.73
C TYR A 481 3.72 28.65 11.78
N GLN A 482 4.60 27.66 11.63
CA GLN A 482 5.66 27.69 10.61
C GLN A 482 5.08 27.60 9.20
N GLU A 483 4.10 26.73 8.96
CA GLU A 483 3.40 26.60 7.67
C GLU A 483 2.68 27.90 7.30
N ILE A 484 1.94 28.50 8.23
CA ILE A 484 1.32 29.83 8.01
C ILE A 484 2.39 30.91 7.76
N GLY A 485 3.51 30.84 8.49
CA GLY A 485 4.65 31.74 8.29
C GLY A 485 5.22 31.62 6.88
N HIS A 486 5.40 30.40 6.39
CA HIS A 486 5.87 30.10 5.04
C HIS A 486 4.86 30.55 3.97
N GLU A 487 3.56 30.29 4.15
CA GLU A 487 2.52 30.75 3.22
C GLU A 487 2.48 32.28 3.13
N LYS A 488 2.58 32.99 4.27
CA LYS A 488 2.65 34.45 4.29
C LYS A 488 3.95 34.99 3.69
N ALA A 489 5.09 34.37 3.99
CA ALA A 489 6.38 34.75 3.41
C ALA A 489 6.36 34.56 1.87
N GLN A 490 5.81 33.44 1.40
CA GLN A 490 5.67 33.16 -0.03
C GLN A 490 4.73 34.17 -0.68
N SER A 491 3.59 34.49 -0.06
CA SER A 491 2.68 35.55 -0.52
C SER A 491 3.37 36.92 -0.67
N VAL A 492 4.27 37.29 0.26
CA VAL A 492 5.04 38.53 0.17
C VAL A 492 6.07 38.46 -0.95
N ILE A 493 6.78 37.33 -1.09
CA ILE A 493 7.73 37.09 -2.18
C ILE A 493 7.00 37.18 -3.53
N ASP A 494 5.84 36.56 -3.66
CA ASP A 494 5.03 36.56 -4.89
C ASP A 494 4.52 37.97 -5.21
N SER A 495 4.11 38.73 -4.18
CA SER A 495 3.70 40.14 -4.32
C SER A 495 4.86 41.03 -4.81
N ILE A 496 6.05 40.89 -4.18
CA ILE A 496 7.26 41.63 -4.57
C ILE A 496 7.71 41.23 -5.98
N THR A 497 7.70 39.94 -6.29
CA THR A 497 8.06 39.43 -7.61
C THR A 497 7.10 39.97 -8.67
N SER A 498 5.81 40.03 -8.36
CA SER A 498 4.79 40.61 -9.24
C SER A 498 4.94 42.12 -9.41
N SER A 499 5.32 42.86 -8.37
CA SER A 499 5.58 44.31 -8.48
C SER A 499 6.81 44.61 -9.33
N TYR A 500 7.90 43.84 -9.16
CA TYR A 500 9.10 43.98 -10.01
C TYR A 500 8.84 43.57 -11.46
N ALA A 501 8.02 42.54 -11.70
CA ALA A 501 7.60 42.17 -13.04
C ALA A 501 6.76 43.27 -13.70
N ALA A 502 5.91 43.95 -12.93
CA ALA A 502 5.12 45.09 -13.40
C ALA A 502 5.99 46.34 -13.67
N GLU A 503 6.99 46.62 -12.83
CA GLU A 503 7.92 47.75 -13.02
C GLU A 503 8.94 47.52 -14.16
N GLY A 504 9.40 46.27 -14.33
CA GLY A 504 10.27 45.88 -15.44
C GLY A 504 9.59 45.95 -16.82
N GLN A 505 8.25 45.97 -16.85
CA GLN A 505 7.46 46.25 -18.06
C GLN A 505 7.19 47.76 -18.27
N ALA A 506 7.44 48.61 -17.27
CA ALA A 506 7.14 50.04 -17.31
C ALA A 506 8.34 50.94 -17.69
N SER A 507 9.53 50.38 -17.93
CA SER A 507 10.74 51.16 -18.24
C SER A 507 11.42 50.72 -19.56
N SER A 508 10.86 51.18 -20.68
CA SER A 508 11.65 51.36 -21.92
C SER A 508 12.07 52.83 -21.98
N ASN A 509 13.30 53.13 -21.58
CA ASN A 509 13.85 54.48 -21.66
C ASN A 509 14.63 54.63 -22.98
N PRO A 510 14.24 55.54 -23.89
CA PRO A 510 14.82 55.66 -25.23
C PRO A 510 16.02 56.60 -25.20
N MET A 511 17.15 56.18 -24.63
CA MET A 511 18.38 56.99 -24.62
C MET A 511 19.61 56.08 -24.46
N LEU A 512 19.86 55.22 -25.45
CA LEU A 512 21.14 54.53 -25.62
C LEU A 512 21.30 54.08 -27.08
N GLN A 513 21.31 55.08 -27.96
CA GLN A 513 21.85 54.96 -29.31
C GLN A 513 22.80 56.13 -29.48
N HIS A 514 24.10 55.84 -29.36
CA HIS A 514 25.29 56.61 -29.79
C HIS A 514 26.40 56.55 -28.74
N ALA A 515 27.44 55.76 -29.02
CA ALA A 515 28.83 56.21 -29.10
C ALA A 515 29.77 54.99 -29.15
N ALA A 516 30.46 54.86 -30.28
CA ALA A 516 31.59 53.98 -30.48
C ALA A 516 32.89 54.65 -29.97
N GLY A 517 33.90 53.85 -29.62
CA GLY A 517 35.31 54.27 -29.75
C GLY A 517 36.25 54.02 -28.55
N GLN A 518 37.13 53.03 -28.73
CA GLN A 518 38.58 52.99 -28.42
C GLN A 518 39.17 53.21 -27.00
N ALA A 519 40.17 52.34 -26.71
CA ALA A 519 41.38 52.48 -25.86
C ALA A 519 41.19 52.49 -24.33
N GLY A 520 42.04 51.93 -23.45
CA GLY A 520 43.34 51.23 -23.50
C GLY A 520 43.75 50.82 -22.06
N TYR A 521 44.60 49.79 -21.91
CA TYR A 521 45.24 49.26 -20.67
C TYR A 521 46.43 50.13 -20.16
N PRO A 522 47.23 49.85 -19.09
CA PRO A 522 47.17 49.05 -17.80
C PRO A 522 47.82 49.85 -16.59
N PRO A 523 48.55 49.34 -15.53
CA PRO A 523 48.63 48.07 -14.74
C PRO A 523 48.59 48.21 -13.17
N LEU A 524 48.75 47.08 -12.46
CA LEU A 524 48.86 46.81 -10.99
C LEU A 524 50.08 47.45 -10.26
N PRO A 525 50.15 47.42 -8.89
CA PRO A 525 51.19 46.60 -8.22
C PRO A 525 50.94 46.07 -6.76
N PHE A 526 51.45 44.85 -6.48
CA PHE A 526 52.05 44.26 -5.23
C PHE A 526 51.27 44.23 -3.87
N GLY A 527 51.34 43.20 -2.99
CA GLY A 527 52.25 42.04 -2.92
C GLY A 527 51.85 40.93 -1.89
N PHE A 528 52.52 39.78 -2.03
CA PHE A 528 52.55 38.52 -1.23
C PHE A 528 53.26 38.69 0.14
N PRO A 529 53.31 37.72 1.12
CA PRO A 529 53.47 36.24 1.01
C PRO A 529 52.69 35.39 2.09
N GLY A 530 52.68 34.05 2.17
CA GLY A 530 53.27 32.92 1.46
C GLY A 530 53.44 31.68 2.38
N GLN A 531 52.89 30.53 1.96
CA GLN A 531 53.31 29.10 2.14
C GLN A 531 53.33 28.38 3.51
N PRO A 532 53.50 27.01 3.59
CA PRO A 532 53.53 25.91 2.57
C PRO A 532 52.69 24.67 3.01
N GLY A 533 52.50 23.55 2.29
CA GLY A 533 53.08 22.99 1.08
C GLY A 533 52.51 21.58 0.82
N SER A 534 52.42 21.22 -0.46
CA SER A 534 52.06 19.91 -1.03
C SER A 534 53.31 19.11 -1.39
N LEU A 535 53.28 17.77 -1.35
CA LEU A 535 54.15 16.84 -2.12
C LEU A 535 53.60 15.37 -2.01
N PRO A 536 54.04 14.38 -2.84
CA PRO A 536 53.24 13.76 -3.91
C PRO A 536 53.12 12.20 -3.76
N PRO A 537 52.63 11.40 -4.76
CA PRO A 537 52.35 9.97 -4.59
C PRO A 537 53.56 9.06 -4.93
N PRO A 538 53.58 7.78 -4.51
CA PRO A 538 54.65 6.86 -4.85
C PRO A 538 54.41 6.05 -6.16
N PRO A 539 55.49 5.66 -6.88
CA PRO A 539 55.46 4.82 -8.09
C PRO A 539 56.03 3.38 -7.91
N PHE A 540 55.89 2.55 -8.97
CA PHE A 540 56.50 1.22 -9.25
C PHE A 540 56.02 0.01 -8.41
N GLY A 541 55.92 -1.23 -8.92
CA GLY A 541 56.36 -1.81 -10.19
C GLY A 541 55.93 -3.29 -10.33
N VAL A 542 56.12 -3.82 -11.54
CA VAL A 542 55.90 -5.21 -11.98
C VAL A 542 57.10 -6.08 -11.55
N PRO A 543 56.92 -7.40 -11.37
CA PRO A 543 57.79 -8.33 -12.11
C PRO A 543 57.01 -9.48 -12.76
N GLY A 544 57.35 -9.74 -14.03
CA GLY A 544 56.97 -10.95 -14.73
C GLY A 544 57.96 -12.08 -14.48
N MET A 545 57.50 -13.32 -14.67
CA MET A 545 58.37 -14.41 -15.10
C MET A 545 57.56 -15.45 -15.90
N GLN A 546 58.17 -15.88 -17.00
CA GLN A 546 57.70 -16.78 -18.05
C GLN A 546 57.80 -18.27 -17.64
N GLY A 547 57.07 -19.14 -18.33
CA GLY A 547 57.39 -20.58 -18.43
C GLY A 547 56.20 -21.50 -18.73
N ALA A 548 56.08 -21.96 -19.97
CA ALA A 548 55.03 -22.83 -20.56
C ALA A 548 55.24 -24.34 -20.24
N PRO A 549 54.67 -25.33 -20.98
CA PRO A 549 53.34 -25.56 -21.59
C PRO A 549 52.73 -26.94 -21.16
N GLY A 550 51.48 -27.25 -21.55
CA GLY A 550 51.02 -28.64 -21.60
C GLY A 550 49.50 -28.85 -21.60
N ALA A 551 48.92 -29.18 -22.76
CA ALA A 551 47.61 -29.82 -22.90
C ALA A 551 47.79 -31.35 -23.07
N PRO A 552 46.79 -32.16 -22.70
CA PRO A 552 46.07 -32.93 -23.73
C PRO A 552 44.53 -32.96 -23.53
N PRO A 553 43.74 -33.36 -24.56
CA PRO A 553 42.28 -33.20 -24.62
C PRO A 553 41.54 -34.57 -24.35
N PRO A 554 40.20 -34.73 -24.55
CA PRO A 554 39.29 -35.37 -23.59
C PRO A 554 38.83 -36.80 -23.98
N PRO A 555 37.92 -37.43 -23.22
CA PRO A 555 36.92 -38.35 -23.75
C PRO A 555 35.52 -37.71 -23.63
N GLY A 556 34.74 -37.57 -24.71
CA GLY A 556 33.90 -38.65 -25.27
C GLY A 556 32.71 -38.87 -24.32
N GLY A 557 31.50 -38.34 -24.54
CA GLY A 557 30.60 -38.64 -25.64
C GLY A 557 29.41 -39.42 -25.08
N MET A 558 28.22 -38.82 -25.00
CA MET A 558 26.97 -39.57 -24.88
C MET A 558 25.88 -38.94 -25.75
N ILE A 559 25.41 -39.81 -26.64
CA ILE A 559 24.36 -39.69 -27.63
C ILE A 559 22.98 -39.73 -26.94
N PRO A 560 21.99 -38.91 -27.34
CA PRO A 560 20.59 -39.16 -26.96
C PRO A 560 19.96 -40.20 -27.91
N PRO A 561 19.09 -41.11 -27.42
CA PRO A 561 18.41 -42.05 -28.30
C PRO A 561 17.35 -41.33 -29.17
N PRO A 562 17.09 -41.85 -30.39
CA PRO A 562 16.31 -41.18 -31.42
C PRO A 562 14.84 -41.67 -31.47
N GLY A 563 14.01 -40.93 -32.20
CA GLY A 563 12.95 -41.55 -32.99
C GLY A 563 11.52 -41.17 -32.61
N GLY A 564 10.99 -40.18 -33.32
CA GLY A 564 9.58 -39.82 -33.33
C GLY A 564 9.27 -38.73 -34.37
N ARG A 565 9.67 -38.93 -35.63
CA ARG A 565 9.07 -38.25 -36.80
C ARG A 565 7.56 -38.61 -36.83
N GLY A 566 6.61 -37.76 -37.19
CA GLY A 566 6.61 -36.40 -37.69
C GLY A 566 5.27 -36.12 -38.40
N MET A 567 4.98 -34.83 -38.56
CA MET A 567 4.08 -34.19 -39.54
C MET A 567 2.55 -34.26 -39.32
N PRO A 568 1.76 -33.34 -39.93
CA PRO A 568 1.90 -31.88 -39.92
C PRO A 568 0.56 -31.17 -39.61
N PHE A 569 0.60 -29.94 -39.10
CA PHE A 569 -0.53 -29.01 -39.20
C PHE A 569 -0.66 -28.48 -40.63
N PRO A 570 -1.89 -28.23 -41.14
CA PRO A 570 -2.21 -26.89 -41.65
C PRO A 570 -3.72 -26.52 -41.38
N PRO A 571 -4.29 -25.39 -41.86
CA PRO A 571 -4.53 -24.20 -41.04
C PRO A 571 -6.00 -23.68 -41.17
N PRO A 572 -6.29 -22.37 -41.14
CA PRO A 572 -7.29 -21.73 -40.29
C PRO A 572 -8.74 -21.72 -40.84
N PHE A 573 -9.71 -21.51 -39.96
CA PHE A 573 -11.14 -21.32 -40.28
C PHE A 573 -11.40 -20.12 -41.22
N PRO A 574 -12.39 -20.23 -42.13
CA PRO A 574 -13.13 -19.11 -42.70
C PRO A 574 -14.61 -19.04 -42.21
N PRO A 575 -15.36 -17.96 -42.54
CA PRO A 575 -16.30 -17.31 -41.63
C PRO A 575 -17.79 -17.61 -41.90
N THR A 576 -18.62 -17.23 -40.92
CA THR A 576 -20.07 -16.87 -40.99
C THR A 576 -21.04 -17.84 -41.68
N GLY A 577 -22.01 -18.38 -40.92
CA GLY A 577 -23.22 -18.99 -41.47
C GLY A 577 -24.19 -19.53 -40.42
N THR A 578 -25.28 -18.77 -40.20
CA THR A 578 -26.68 -19.19 -39.90
C THR A 578 -27.00 -20.11 -38.70
N PRO A 579 -27.95 -19.73 -37.81
CA PRO A 579 -28.51 -20.63 -36.81
C PRO A 579 -29.52 -21.62 -37.42
N GLY A 580 -29.43 -22.88 -37.00
CA GLY A 580 -30.45 -23.91 -37.28
C GLY A 580 -31.73 -23.73 -36.45
N PRO A 581 -32.84 -24.35 -36.88
CA PRO A 581 -34.17 -24.05 -36.36
C PRO A 581 -34.47 -24.91 -35.13
N ASN A 582 -34.67 -24.29 -33.96
CA ASN A 582 -35.57 -24.72 -32.87
C ASN A 582 -35.26 -24.07 -31.51
N ASP A 583 -35.01 -22.77 -31.45
CA ASP A 583 -35.04 -22.04 -30.18
C ASP A 583 -36.10 -20.93 -30.21
N LYS A 584 -37.17 -21.15 -29.43
CA LYS A 584 -38.24 -20.18 -29.18
C LYS A 584 -37.74 -19.12 -28.20
N PRO A 585 -37.98 -17.82 -28.43
CA PRO A 585 -37.56 -16.76 -27.52
C PRO A 585 -38.44 -16.67 -26.26
N ILE A 586 -37.80 -16.49 -25.11
CA ILE A 586 -38.38 -16.19 -23.80
C ILE A 586 -38.76 -14.69 -23.75
N PRO A 587 -39.94 -14.30 -23.22
CA PRO A 587 -40.37 -12.90 -23.20
C PRO A 587 -39.71 -12.08 -22.08
N LEU A 588 -39.43 -10.80 -22.36
CA LEU A 588 -38.95 -9.80 -21.40
C LEU A 588 -40.12 -9.27 -20.51
N PRO A 589 -39.84 -8.79 -19.29
CA PRO A 589 -40.86 -8.34 -18.34
C PRO A 589 -41.38 -6.92 -18.66
N MET A 590 -42.68 -6.71 -18.43
CA MET A 590 -43.39 -5.43 -18.56
C MET A 590 -43.03 -4.44 -17.43
N PRO A 591 -42.99 -3.11 -17.69
CA PRO A 591 -42.83 -2.08 -16.66
C PRO A 591 -44.17 -1.54 -16.10
N LEU A 592 -44.14 -1.13 -14.82
CA LEU A 592 -45.23 -0.47 -14.08
C LEU A 592 -45.49 0.99 -14.56
N PRO A 593 -46.72 1.52 -14.44
CA PRO A 593 -47.09 2.86 -14.93
C PRO A 593 -47.05 3.95 -13.84
N ASN A 594 -46.37 5.09 -14.11
CA ASN A 594 -46.70 6.48 -13.70
C ASN A 594 -45.46 7.40 -13.76
N MET A 595 -45.37 8.33 -14.74
CA MET A 595 -44.93 9.75 -14.63
C MET A 595 -44.57 10.42 -16.00
N PRO A 596 -44.61 11.77 -16.11
CA PRO A 596 -44.95 12.56 -17.31
C PRO A 596 -43.74 13.05 -18.17
N PRO A 597 -43.99 13.68 -19.34
CA PRO A 597 -43.00 13.86 -20.42
C PRO A 597 -42.16 15.14 -20.33
N GLY A 598 -40.86 15.06 -20.65
CA GLY A 598 -40.02 16.20 -20.99
C GLY A 598 -38.52 16.00 -20.77
N SER A 599 -37.72 16.14 -21.85
CA SER A 599 -36.24 16.18 -21.95
C SER A 599 -35.47 14.85 -21.99
N LEU A 600 -35.04 14.48 -23.21
CA LEU A 600 -34.08 13.40 -23.51
C LEU A 600 -32.66 13.97 -23.62
N PRO A 601 -31.61 13.27 -23.15
CA PRO A 601 -30.25 13.39 -23.64
C PRO A 601 -29.93 12.35 -24.74
N PHE A 602 -29.01 12.73 -25.62
CA PHE A 602 -28.56 12.13 -26.90
C PHE A 602 -28.26 10.61 -26.93
N PRO A 603 -28.43 9.95 -28.10
CA PRO A 603 -27.95 8.58 -28.37
C PRO A 603 -26.51 8.54 -28.93
N PRO A 604 -25.82 7.38 -28.91
CA PRO A 604 -24.40 7.22 -29.23
C PRO A 604 -24.08 7.17 -30.74
N PRO A 605 -22.80 7.33 -31.16
CA PRO A 605 -22.43 7.46 -32.57
C PRO A 605 -22.27 6.11 -33.32
N PRO A 606 -22.43 6.09 -34.66
CA PRO A 606 -22.29 4.91 -35.52
C PRO A 606 -20.84 4.66 -36.00
N PRO A 607 -20.56 3.48 -36.61
CA PRO A 607 -19.21 3.04 -36.96
C PRO A 607 -18.75 3.42 -38.37
N GLY A 608 -17.47 3.79 -38.51
CA GLY A 608 -16.66 3.59 -39.72
C GLY A 608 -16.58 4.72 -40.77
N GLY A 609 -15.35 5.08 -41.16
CA GLY A 609 -15.00 5.65 -42.47
C GLY A 609 -14.59 7.12 -42.49
N PHE A 610 -13.30 7.40 -42.62
CA PHE A 610 -12.78 8.74 -42.97
C PHE A 610 -12.95 9.02 -44.48
N PRO A 611 -13.36 10.25 -44.88
CA PRO A 611 -13.29 10.69 -46.28
C PRO A 611 -11.89 11.24 -46.66
N PRO A 612 -11.54 11.23 -47.96
CA PRO A 612 -10.20 11.50 -48.45
C PRO A 612 -9.99 13.00 -48.69
N ASN A 613 -9.23 13.68 -47.82
CA ASN A 613 -8.39 14.87 -48.10
C ASN A 613 -8.08 15.62 -46.79
N PHE A 614 -7.31 14.99 -45.91
CA PHE A 614 -6.67 15.72 -44.81
C PHE A 614 -5.16 15.47 -44.88
N GLN A 615 -4.45 16.42 -45.48
CA GLN A 615 -2.99 16.45 -45.51
C GLN A 615 -2.47 17.15 -44.24
N PHE A 616 -1.49 16.52 -43.59
CA PHE A 616 -0.72 17.10 -42.49
C PHE A 616 0.37 18.07 -43.02
N PRO A 617 0.61 19.22 -42.37
CA PRO A 617 1.86 19.95 -42.55
C PRO A 617 2.94 19.49 -41.54
N PRO A 618 4.23 19.46 -41.93
CA PRO A 618 5.37 19.05 -41.08
C PRO A 618 5.93 20.19 -40.20
N PRO A 619 6.82 19.91 -39.22
CA PRO A 619 7.20 20.83 -38.15
C PRO A 619 8.48 21.67 -38.43
N GLY A 620 8.48 22.94 -37.98
CA GLY A 620 9.65 23.84 -37.93
C GLY A 620 9.29 25.31 -37.59
N ALA A 621 9.95 25.90 -36.58
CA ALA A 621 9.69 27.19 -35.89
C ALA A 621 9.97 28.48 -36.73
N PRO A 622 9.92 29.78 -36.24
CA PRO A 622 9.59 30.37 -34.91
C PRO A 622 8.75 31.70 -34.88
N GLY A 623 8.26 32.12 -33.68
CA GLY A 623 7.74 33.49 -33.33
C GLY A 623 6.32 33.84 -33.86
N GLY A 624 5.40 34.59 -33.25
CA GLY A 624 5.30 35.51 -32.10
C GLY A 624 4.33 36.64 -32.49
N VAL A 625 3.20 36.89 -31.78
CA VAL A 625 2.26 38.02 -32.05
C VAL A 625 1.38 38.36 -30.81
N PRO A 626 0.64 39.50 -30.71
CA PRO A 626 0.91 40.68 -29.85
C PRO A 626 -0.22 40.99 -28.82
N PRO A 627 -0.15 42.06 -27.98
CA PRO A 627 -1.14 42.35 -26.94
C PRO A 627 -2.30 43.25 -27.40
N LEU A 628 -3.42 43.20 -26.65
CA LEU A 628 -4.66 43.97 -26.86
C LEU A 628 -4.65 45.35 -26.15
N PRO A 629 -5.42 46.36 -26.64
CA PRO A 629 -5.36 47.76 -26.19
C PRO A 629 -6.26 48.11 -24.98
N PRO A 630 -6.05 49.29 -24.32
CA PRO A 630 -6.59 49.64 -22.99
C PRO A 630 -7.72 50.69 -23.02
N PHE A 631 -8.28 51.05 -21.85
CA PHE A 631 -8.73 52.40 -21.37
C PHE A 631 -9.67 52.30 -20.14
N PRO A 632 -9.92 53.36 -19.33
CA PRO A 632 -9.02 54.37 -18.77
C PRO A 632 -9.15 54.55 -17.22
N SER A 633 -8.15 55.22 -16.65
CA SER A 633 -7.95 55.60 -15.25
C SER A 633 -8.77 56.81 -14.76
N GLN A 634 -9.06 56.90 -13.45
CA GLN A 634 -8.84 58.11 -12.62
C GLN A 634 -9.02 57.83 -11.11
N ALA A 635 -8.01 58.21 -10.31
CA ALA A 635 -8.05 58.48 -8.86
C ALA A 635 -8.17 60.03 -8.68
N PRO A 636 -8.33 60.68 -7.48
CA PRO A 636 -7.58 60.39 -6.23
C PRO A 636 -8.26 60.70 -4.85
N GLY A 637 -7.67 60.15 -3.78
CA GLY A 637 -7.33 60.93 -2.58
C GLY A 637 -8.17 60.78 -1.30
N GLN A 638 -7.54 60.21 -0.25
CA GLN A 638 -7.32 60.75 1.12
C GLN A 638 -7.43 59.68 2.23
N ALA A 639 -6.42 59.66 3.11
CA ALA A 639 -6.36 59.02 4.42
C ALA A 639 -6.16 60.15 5.49
N PRO A 640 -6.10 59.91 6.83
CA PRO A 640 -6.29 58.69 7.64
C PRO A 640 -7.20 58.89 8.90
N GLY A 641 -7.56 57.81 9.62
CA GLY A 641 -8.26 57.91 10.91
C GLY A 641 -8.28 56.61 11.75
N SER A 642 -7.64 56.69 12.91
CA SER A 642 -7.45 55.79 14.07
C SER A 642 -8.57 54.85 14.58
N SER A 643 -8.12 53.71 15.17
CA SER A 643 -8.62 53.03 16.41
C SER A 643 -10.05 52.43 16.38
N THR A 644 -10.43 51.29 16.96
CA THR A 644 -10.05 50.49 18.15
C THR A 644 -10.76 49.12 18.07
N SER A 645 -10.22 48.11 18.75
CA SER A 645 -10.77 46.77 18.98
C SER A 645 -12.10 46.74 19.77
N PRO A 646 -12.95 45.69 19.64
CA PRO A 646 -14.16 45.52 20.45
C PRO A 646 -13.91 44.77 21.80
N PRO A 647 -14.71 45.03 22.86
CA PRO A 647 -14.49 44.55 24.23
C PRO A 647 -15.19 43.20 24.56
N PRO A 648 -14.82 42.54 25.69
CA PRO A 648 -15.45 41.30 26.16
C PRO A 648 -16.71 41.55 27.02
N PRO A 649 -17.58 40.53 27.22
CA PRO A 649 -18.83 40.70 27.96
C PRO A 649 -18.66 40.72 29.50
N PRO A 650 -19.59 41.36 30.24
CA PRO A 650 -19.39 41.78 31.63
C PRO A 650 -19.85 40.75 32.67
N GLY A 651 -19.16 40.76 33.82
CA GLY A 651 -19.59 40.13 35.07
C GLY A 651 -20.01 41.15 36.13
N MET A 652 -21.03 40.80 36.91
CA MET A 652 -21.40 41.35 38.23
C MET A 652 -22.04 40.19 39.00
N GLY A 653 -21.87 39.97 40.31
CA GLY A 653 -21.19 40.74 41.34
C GLY A 653 -21.03 39.88 42.61
N GLN A 654 -20.26 40.42 43.55
CA GLN A 654 -19.88 39.83 44.84
C GLN A 654 -21.07 39.70 45.82
N GLN A 655 -21.04 38.68 46.67
CA GLN A 655 -21.53 38.76 48.06
C GLN A 655 -20.59 38.00 49.01
N GLN A 656 -20.43 38.57 50.20
CA GLN A 656 -19.42 38.33 51.23
C GLN A 656 -19.78 37.21 52.24
N GLN A 657 -18.71 36.60 52.80
CA GLN A 657 -18.47 36.12 54.21
C GLN A 657 -19.40 35.04 54.82
N GLN A 658 -18.91 33.79 55.01
CA GLN A 658 -18.26 33.17 56.22
C GLN A 658 -19.27 32.52 57.24
N PRO A 659 -18.87 31.63 58.17
CA PRO A 659 -18.16 30.33 58.04
C PRO A 659 -18.84 29.19 58.88
N GLY A 660 -18.36 27.94 58.73
CA GLY A 660 -18.69 26.82 59.65
C GLY A 660 -19.08 25.55 58.89
N GLY A 661 -18.69 24.33 59.25
CA GLY A 661 -17.88 23.78 60.33
C GLY A 661 -17.66 22.29 60.00
N PHE A 662 -16.60 21.69 60.55
CA PHE A 662 -16.39 20.23 60.61
C PHE A 662 -17.56 19.55 61.37
N PRO A 663 -17.86 18.24 61.20
CA PRO A 663 -17.09 17.17 61.87
C PRO A 663 -17.13 15.79 61.10
N PRO A 664 -16.85 14.61 61.70
CA PRO A 664 -15.80 13.70 61.21
C PRO A 664 -16.31 12.26 60.92
N GLY A 665 -15.39 11.37 60.51
CA GLY A 665 -15.41 9.99 61.03
C GLY A 665 -15.67 8.84 60.06
N MET A 666 -14.62 8.02 59.92
CA MET A 666 -14.56 6.55 60.00
C MET A 666 -15.35 5.66 59.03
N GLY A 667 -14.65 4.65 58.53
CA GLY A 667 -15.27 3.39 58.12
C GLY A 667 -14.43 2.51 57.19
N GLU A 668 -13.35 1.92 57.70
CA GLU A 668 -12.86 0.63 57.17
C GLU A 668 -13.96 -0.43 57.29
N SER A 669 -14.11 -1.31 56.30
CA SER A 669 -13.91 -2.77 56.47
C SER A 669 -14.59 -3.61 55.38
N LYS A 670 -13.80 -4.60 54.95
CA LYS A 670 -14.10 -5.84 54.20
C LYS A 670 -14.15 -5.80 52.68
#